data_AF-A0A7S3RB27-F1
#
_entry.id   AF-A0A7S3RB27-F1
#
_cell.length_a   1.000
_cell.length_b   1.000
_cell.length_c   1.000
_cell.angle_alpha   90.00
_cell.angle_beta   90.00
_cell.angle_gamma   90.00
#
_symmetry.space_group_name_H-M   'P 1'
#
loop_
_entity.id
_entity.type
_entity.pdbx_description
1 polymer ?
#
loop_
_entity_poly.entity_id
_entity_poly.type
_entity_poly.pdbx_seq_one_letter_code
_entity_poly.pdbx_strand_id
1 'polypeptide(L)'
;AKLFYYFSRGRWAIMAGDGGSSENMLVGYIVLGIYILLLVGSGMLAAVVNWLFRKKDGSGGLMRNHFMAGTGLGPMVWFFTMASSLFSGYSVSGISSEAYGLGFVATRWIPAGIGLYCGFMFLAPRCYALSRQRGFMTLGGLIFERYLPPAGHPWCAHLLRLLAFGCLQLPIFTYLITQFQSIGKEVETFTNGGITSLTAVLVAAAVLWLNDIIGGMRAVAYSDVLQGFVLIAGSIIFLILQYTELGGLPTAWRYWSDPDNRQEPLVANMQLIPSEVSTVAYFDFLFKTTVAATMFPHLWQRLFCASSSSVVKNGLAAMNLTFFVVQFASMVIGWTAIAAFSDLELPTPSPFGSLLRLIAKNGPGQSFASALLLASGVCAMMSTADSSLLAFSTMWVQDFLRPYVWPSASEVAQMLFAKFMGFIALCIGIALAILSIRDGKPDLTGLFSLQNVTPIHVAPAVWLGMHWRGLRAEAVLTGMICGLGVTVGMVFSEKNVAYDRGLDRTENGLSTAWIGFCVNFFVTVTLGLILQFGPRVYPKLASLLTQEIHKRSIDIGPVHDPLIHPKYMVPFFLLLLFCIPFYREHDAPDTYVGSMASWAFTSLFLSGVLAIASAAVYMWVWRDYEPLPLPDLPETDPSSKGKALASEHEEDLAVSKLKENPTYGAAQVALTTAGTPKE
;
A
#
# COMPACT_ATOMS: atom_id res chain seq x y z
N ALA A 1 13.37 -11.69 -35.75
CA ALA A 1 13.77 -11.65 -37.18
C ALA A 1 13.60 -10.26 -37.80
N LYS A 2 12.37 -9.71 -37.91
CA LYS A 2 12.16 -8.34 -38.44
C LYS A 2 12.88 -7.24 -37.64
N LEU A 3 12.93 -7.33 -36.30
CA LEU A 3 13.71 -6.40 -35.47
C LEU A 3 15.22 -6.38 -35.78
N PHE A 4 15.81 -7.56 -36.03
CA PHE A 4 17.24 -7.71 -36.34
C PHE A 4 17.56 -7.23 -37.78
N TYR A 5 16.59 -7.33 -38.68
CA TYR A 5 16.69 -6.84 -40.07
C TYR A 5 16.73 -5.31 -40.16
N TYR A 6 16.00 -4.59 -39.30
CA TYR A 6 16.07 -3.13 -39.25
C TYR A 6 17.33 -2.61 -38.52
N PHE A 7 17.87 -3.40 -37.58
CA PHE A 7 19.11 -3.09 -36.85
C PHE A 7 20.33 -3.03 -37.78
N SER A 8 20.37 -3.83 -38.85
CA SER A 8 21.57 -3.99 -39.70
C SER A 8 21.69 -2.99 -40.85
N ARG A 9 20.67 -2.15 -41.12
CA ARG A 9 20.66 -1.28 -42.31
C ARG A 9 20.50 0.22 -42.05
N GLY A 10 20.43 0.70 -40.81
CA GLY A 10 20.51 2.13 -40.48
C GLY A 10 19.51 3.03 -41.23
N ARG A 11 18.39 2.48 -41.70
CA ARG A 11 17.38 3.21 -42.49
C ARG A 11 16.10 3.35 -41.67
N TRP A 12 16.04 4.42 -40.87
CA TRP A 12 14.87 4.80 -40.07
C TRP A 12 14.23 6.12 -40.50
N ALA A 13 14.58 6.63 -41.67
CA ALA A 13 14.16 7.96 -42.14
C ALA A 13 12.71 8.05 -42.68
N ILE A 14 11.84 7.08 -42.40
CA ILE A 14 10.44 7.13 -42.87
C ILE A 14 9.51 6.83 -41.70
N MET A 15 9.38 7.80 -40.79
CA MET A 15 8.20 8.10 -39.95
C MET A 15 8.52 9.22 -38.92
N ALA A 16 9.33 10.22 -39.30
CA ALA A 16 9.70 11.30 -38.39
C ALA A 16 9.86 12.61 -39.16
N GLY A 17 8.82 13.44 -39.14
CA GLY A 17 8.97 14.87 -39.41
C GLY A 17 9.51 15.54 -38.15
N ASP A 18 10.83 15.69 -38.06
CA ASP A 18 11.59 16.90 -37.66
C ASP A 18 13.04 16.48 -37.36
N GLY A 19 13.99 16.94 -38.17
CA GLY A 19 15.33 16.33 -38.35
C GLY A 19 16.31 16.41 -37.19
N GLY A 20 16.01 17.12 -36.09
CA GLY A 20 16.80 17.12 -34.84
C GLY A 20 16.13 16.35 -33.70
N SER A 21 14.84 16.07 -33.81
CA SER A 21 14.05 15.41 -32.77
C SER A 21 14.20 13.88 -32.79
N SER A 22 14.57 13.31 -33.94
CA SER A 22 14.62 11.85 -34.14
C SER A 22 15.79 11.18 -33.41
N GLU A 23 16.98 11.80 -33.42
CA GLU A 23 18.17 11.26 -32.74
C GLU A 23 18.03 11.32 -31.21
N ASN A 24 17.51 12.43 -30.69
CA ASN A 24 17.25 12.58 -29.26
C ASN A 24 16.24 11.53 -28.78
N MET A 25 15.15 11.29 -29.53
CA MET A 25 14.15 10.29 -29.16
C MET A 25 14.69 8.85 -29.26
N LEU A 26 15.61 8.57 -30.20
CA LEU A 26 16.26 7.27 -30.29
C LEU A 26 17.04 6.91 -29.00
N VAL A 27 17.77 7.87 -28.44
CA VAL A 27 18.46 7.70 -27.15
C VAL A 27 17.46 7.31 -26.06
N GLY A 28 16.31 7.99 -26.01
CA GLY A 28 15.25 7.68 -25.06
C GLY A 28 14.71 6.25 -25.20
N TYR A 29 14.45 5.80 -26.42
CA TYR A 29 14.01 4.42 -26.68
C TYR A 29 15.05 3.38 -26.27
N ILE A 30 16.34 3.64 -26.52
CA ILE A 30 17.43 2.73 -26.12
C ILE A 30 17.47 2.59 -24.61
N VAL A 31 17.40 3.71 -23.88
CA VAL A 31 17.39 3.70 -22.41
C VAL A 31 16.19 2.92 -21.86
N LEU A 32 14.99 3.16 -22.38
CA LEU A 32 13.78 2.42 -21.97
C LEU A 32 13.88 0.92 -22.30
N GLY A 33 14.47 0.56 -23.45
CA GLY A 33 14.70 -0.83 -23.83
C GLY A 33 15.68 -1.54 -22.91
N ILE A 34 16.83 -0.90 -22.60
CA ILE A 34 17.81 -1.42 -21.64
C ILE A 34 17.16 -1.57 -20.27
N TYR A 35 16.36 -0.60 -19.85
CA TYR A 35 15.64 -0.63 -18.59
C TYR A 35 14.71 -1.86 -18.48
N ILE A 36 13.89 -2.12 -19.50
CA ILE A 36 13.01 -3.31 -19.52
C ILE A 36 13.84 -4.60 -19.44
N LEU A 37 14.97 -4.67 -20.15
CA LEU A 37 15.88 -5.83 -20.07
C LEU A 37 16.47 -6.00 -18.67
N LEU A 38 16.84 -4.91 -18.00
CA LEU A 38 17.32 -4.93 -16.61
C LEU A 38 16.23 -5.37 -15.64
N LEU A 39 14.98 -4.94 -15.83
CA LEU A 39 13.85 -5.38 -15.02
C LEU A 39 13.60 -6.89 -15.15
N VAL A 40 13.48 -7.39 -16.38
CA VAL A 40 13.30 -8.83 -16.64
C VAL A 40 14.51 -9.61 -16.12
N GLY A 41 15.71 -9.11 -16.39
CA GLY A 41 16.96 -9.70 -15.92
C GLY A 41 17.04 -9.77 -14.39
N SER A 42 16.55 -8.75 -13.68
CA SER A 42 16.51 -8.74 -12.21
C SER A 42 15.56 -9.78 -11.65
N GLY A 43 14.37 -9.94 -12.24
CA GLY A 43 13.42 -10.98 -11.85
C GLY A 43 13.94 -12.39 -12.13
N MET A 44 14.58 -12.60 -13.29
CA MET A 44 15.23 -13.87 -13.63
C MET A 44 16.41 -14.18 -12.70
N LEU A 45 17.27 -13.21 -12.41
CA LEU A 45 18.37 -13.38 -11.47
C LEU A 45 17.85 -13.72 -10.08
N ALA A 46 16.81 -13.04 -9.64
CA ALA A 46 16.21 -13.27 -8.34
C ALA A 46 15.52 -14.64 -8.24
N ALA A 47 14.92 -15.12 -9.31
CA ALA A 47 14.43 -16.48 -9.43
C ALA A 47 15.55 -17.53 -9.31
N VAL A 48 16.69 -17.28 -9.98
CA VAL A 48 17.88 -18.14 -9.88
C VAL A 48 18.41 -18.14 -8.44
N VAL A 49 18.52 -16.97 -7.82
CA VAL A 49 18.88 -16.81 -6.41
C VAL A 49 17.93 -17.63 -5.53
N ASN A 50 16.63 -17.49 -5.70
CA ASN A 50 15.65 -18.26 -4.91
C ASN A 50 15.77 -19.76 -5.12
N TRP A 51 16.00 -20.22 -6.34
CA TRP A 51 16.25 -21.63 -6.62
C TRP A 51 17.52 -22.15 -5.93
N LEU A 52 18.61 -21.38 -5.94
CA LEU A 52 19.87 -21.73 -5.29
C LEU A 52 19.72 -21.80 -3.76
N PHE A 53 19.04 -20.83 -3.16
CA PHE A 53 18.82 -20.78 -1.72
C PHE A 53 17.72 -21.75 -1.23
N ARG A 54 16.83 -22.22 -2.12
CA ARG A 54 15.82 -23.25 -1.79
C ARG A 54 16.44 -24.55 -1.28
N LYS A 55 17.65 -24.90 -1.73
CA LYS A 55 18.37 -26.10 -1.26
C LYS A 55 19.08 -25.90 0.08
N LYS A 56 19.42 -24.67 0.44
CA LYS A 56 20.15 -24.35 1.69
C LYS A 56 19.23 -24.12 2.87
N ASP A 57 18.03 -23.58 2.63
CA ASP A 57 17.25 -23.07 3.76
C ASP A 57 16.57 -24.16 4.57
N GLY A 58 16.06 -25.27 4.01
CA GLY A 58 15.52 -26.43 4.77
C GLY A 58 14.47 -26.15 5.86
N SER A 59 14.14 -24.88 6.11
CA SER A 59 13.51 -24.35 7.32
C SER A 59 12.37 -23.43 6.89
N GLY A 60 11.28 -24.07 6.47
CA GLY A 60 10.04 -23.39 6.09
C GLY A 60 9.32 -24.14 4.98
N GLY A 61 8.01 -24.34 5.14
CA GLY A 61 7.14 -24.84 4.07
C GLY A 61 7.18 -23.93 2.83
N LEU A 62 6.79 -24.48 1.68
CA LEU A 62 6.80 -23.80 0.36
C LEU A 62 6.14 -22.42 0.42
N MET A 63 5.05 -22.30 1.17
CA MET A 63 4.30 -21.06 1.34
C MET A 63 5.10 -19.98 2.05
N ARG A 64 5.79 -20.32 3.14
CA ARG A 64 6.61 -19.38 3.90
C ARG A 64 7.83 -18.91 3.09
N ASN A 65 8.42 -19.80 2.30
CA ASN A 65 9.55 -19.41 1.44
C ASN A 65 9.10 -18.46 0.33
N HIS A 66 7.94 -18.69 -0.28
CA HIS A 66 7.43 -17.85 -1.35
C HIS A 66 6.89 -16.49 -0.87
N PHE A 67 6.06 -16.46 0.19
CA PHE A 67 5.39 -15.23 0.63
C PHE A 67 6.16 -14.47 1.73
N MET A 68 7.04 -15.13 2.47
CA MET A 68 7.69 -14.55 3.67
C MET A 68 9.23 -14.50 3.62
N ALA A 69 9.82 -14.82 2.46
CA ALA A 69 11.27 -14.87 2.30
C ALA A 69 12.02 -15.82 3.28
N GLY A 70 11.34 -16.86 3.79
CA GLY A 70 11.92 -17.92 4.61
C GLY A 70 12.40 -17.45 5.99
N THR A 71 13.72 -17.26 6.13
CA THR A 71 14.38 -16.76 7.35
C THR A 71 14.13 -15.27 7.62
N GLY A 72 13.72 -14.52 6.59
CA GLY A 72 13.45 -13.09 6.62
C GLY A 72 14.50 -12.27 5.86
N LEU A 73 14.24 -10.98 5.69
CA LEU A 73 15.05 -10.05 4.93
C LEU A 73 16.00 -9.26 5.85
N GLY A 74 17.26 -9.16 5.45
CA GLY A 74 18.27 -8.36 6.14
C GLY A 74 18.06 -6.85 5.99
N PRO A 75 18.83 -6.00 6.70
CA PRO A 75 18.59 -4.56 6.83
C PRO A 75 18.42 -3.82 5.50
N MET A 76 19.36 -3.98 4.56
CA MET A 76 19.35 -3.27 3.29
C MET A 76 18.18 -3.69 2.40
N VAL A 77 17.96 -4.99 2.27
CA VAL A 77 16.88 -5.54 1.44
C VAL A 77 15.51 -5.18 2.01
N TRP A 78 15.36 -5.26 3.34
CA TRP A 78 14.13 -4.87 4.02
C TRP A 78 13.84 -3.38 3.89
N PHE A 79 14.86 -2.52 4.09
CA PHE A 79 14.72 -1.07 3.96
C PHE A 79 14.19 -0.69 2.58
N PHE A 80 14.84 -1.18 1.52
CA PHE A 80 14.44 -0.83 0.17
C PHE A 80 13.09 -1.40 -0.23
N THR A 81 12.77 -2.66 0.13
CA THR A 81 11.44 -3.22 -0.18
C THR A 81 10.33 -2.52 0.58
N MET A 82 10.57 -2.10 1.84
CA MET A 82 9.59 -1.33 2.62
C MET A 82 9.44 0.09 2.08
N ALA A 83 10.54 0.75 1.74
CA ALA A 83 10.52 2.12 1.21
C ALA A 83 9.95 2.19 -0.20
N SER A 84 10.37 1.34 -1.14
CA SER A 84 9.88 1.34 -2.53
C SER A 84 8.37 1.12 -2.59
N SER A 85 7.82 0.30 -1.70
CA SER A 85 6.38 0.02 -1.66
C SER A 85 5.52 1.19 -1.18
N LEU A 86 6.12 2.22 -0.59
CA LEU A 86 5.44 3.47 -0.24
C LEU A 86 5.43 4.45 -1.41
N PHE A 87 6.30 4.27 -2.41
CA PHE A 87 6.43 5.15 -3.56
C PHE A 87 5.84 4.49 -4.79
N SER A 88 4.75 5.06 -5.28
CA SER A 88 3.96 4.49 -6.39
C SER A 88 3.93 5.43 -7.59
N GLY A 89 3.22 5.02 -8.64
CA GLY A 89 2.86 5.89 -9.76
C GLY A 89 2.17 7.17 -9.33
N TYR A 90 1.40 7.12 -8.25
CA TYR A 90 0.87 8.34 -7.65
C TYR A 90 1.99 9.25 -7.13
N SER A 91 3.01 8.70 -6.49
CA SER A 91 4.11 9.50 -5.92
C SER A 91 4.90 10.27 -6.98
N VAL A 92 4.96 9.75 -8.22
CA VAL A 92 5.68 10.37 -9.33
C VAL A 92 4.75 11.24 -10.20
N SER A 93 3.67 10.65 -10.72
CA SER A 93 2.72 11.30 -11.63
C SER A 93 1.61 12.06 -10.89
N GLY A 94 1.04 11.46 -9.85
CA GLY A 94 -0.06 12.04 -9.07
C GLY A 94 0.37 13.28 -8.28
N ILE A 95 1.46 13.21 -7.51
CA ILE A 95 1.96 14.33 -6.70
C ILE A 95 2.43 15.48 -7.59
N SER A 96 3.07 15.21 -8.73
CA SER A 96 3.45 16.26 -9.68
C SER A 96 2.22 16.91 -10.32
N SER A 97 1.17 16.12 -10.63
CA SER A 97 -0.11 16.63 -11.10
C SER A 97 -0.84 17.49 -10.05
N GLU A 98 -0.85 17.05 -8.78
CA GLU A 98 -1.39 17.83 -7.68
C GLU A 98 -0.61 19.12 -7.42
N ALA A 99 0.72 19.08 -7.46
CA ALA A 99 1.54 20.27 -7.28
C ALA A 99 1.34 21.28 -8.43
N TYR A 100 1.15 20.80 -9.67
CA TYR A 100 0.83 21.63 -10.81
C TYR A 100 -0.58 22.25 -10.71
N GLY A 101 -1.58 21.47 -10.28
CA GLY A 101 -2.98 21.91 -10.23
C GLY A 101 -3.40 22.66 -8.96
N LEU A 102 -2.90 22.23 -7.79
CA LEU A 102 -3.29 22.72 -6.45
C LEU A 102 -2.19 23.54 -5.77
N GLY A 103 -1.06 23.77 -6.45
CA GLY A 103 0.05 24.56 -5.93
C GLY A 103 0.65 23.98 -4.64
N PHE A 104 0.85 24.82 -3.63
CA PHE A 104 1.54 24.42 -2.40
C PHE A 104 0.72 23.49 -1.49
N VAL A 105 -0.59 23.28 -1.75
CA VAL A 105 -1.40 22.28 -1.02
C VAL A 105 -0.80 20.88 -1.14
N ALA A 106 -0.06 20.59 -2.22
CA ALA A 106 0.66 19.34 -2.42
C ALA A 106 1.67 19.02 -1.29
N THR A 107 2.14 20.03 -0.52
CA THR A 107 3.02 19.80 0.64
C THR A 107 2.47 18.82 1.66
N ARG A 108 1.14 18.62 1.71
CA ARG A 108 0.45 17.65 2.59
C ARG A 108 0.96 16.21 2.55
N TRP A 109 1.58 15.82 1.44
CA TRP A 109 2.13 14.47 1.26
C TRP A 109 3.28 14.14 2.22
N ILE A 110 4.13 15.12 2.54
CA ILE A 110 5.29 14.92 3.42
C ILE A 110 4.89 14.67 4.88
N PRO A 111 4.11 15.55 5.55
CA PRO A 111 3.68 15.29 6.92
C PRO A 111 2.75 14.07 7.01
N ALA A 112 1.95 13.76 5.97
CA ALA A 112 1.15 12.53 5.95
C ALA A 112 2.02 11.26 5.91
N GLY A 113 3.10 11.28 5.12
CA GLY A 113 4.08 10.21 5.07
C GLY A 113 4.81 10.00 6.40
N ILE A 114 5.19 11.08 7.07
CA ILE A 114 5.79 10.99 8.41
C ILE A 114 4.76 10.53 9.45
N GLY A 115 3.51 10.97 9.30
CA GLY A 115 2.38 10.51 10.09
C GLY A 115 2.19 8.99 9.99
N LEU A 116 2.31 8.39 8.80
CA LEU A 116 2.33 6.93 8.63
C LEU A 116 3.40 6.25 9.49
N TYR A 117 4.63 6.78 9.55
CA TYR A 117 5.66 6.25 10.44
C TYR A 117 5.28 6.41 11.92
N CYS A 118 4.70 7.53 12.32
CA CYS A 118 4.13 7.68 13.66
C CYS A 118 3.02 6.63 13.92
N GLY A 119 2.20 6.31 12.93
CA GLY A 119 1.19 5.24 12.99
C GLY A 119 1.81 3.86 13.18
N PHE A 120 2.95 3.57 12.53
CA PHE A 120 3.68 2.33 12.75
C PHE A 120 4.25 2.20 14.16
N MET A 121 4.49 3.29 14.89
CA MET A 121 4.91 3.22 16.30
C MET A 121 3.88 2.54 17.20
N PHE A 122 2.58 2.64 16.87
CA PHE A 122 1.55 1.93 17.61
C PHE A 122 1.68 0.41 17.42
N LEU A 123 1.98 -0.06 16.22
CA LEU A 123 1.78 -1.47 15.88
C LEU A 123 3.06 -2.27 15.66
N ALA A 124 4.15 -1.65 15.21
CA ALA A 124 5.30 -2.37 14.67
C ALA A 124 5.99 -3.30 15.68
N PRO A 125 6.33 -2.90 16.93
CA PRO A 125 7.03 -3.77 17.87
C PRO A 125 6.24 -5.04 18.20
N ARG A 126 4.96 -4.87 18.59
CA ARG A 126 4.08 -5.97 18.98
C ARG A 126 3.76 -6.87 17.81
N CYS A 127 3.33 -6.29 16.70
CA CYS A 127 2.86 -7.06 15.56
C CYS A 127 3.99 -7.83 14.89
N TYR A 128 5.20 -7.26 14.83
CA TYR A 128 6.39 -7.97 14.38
C TYR A 128 6.72 -9.17 15.29
N ALA A 129 6.80 -8.95 16.60
CA ALA A 129 7.14 -10.02 17.53
C ALA A 129 6.09 -11.14 17.55
N LEU A 130 4.80 -10.78 17.50
CA LEU A 130 3.70 -11.74 17.40
C LEU A 130 3.73 -12.52 16.08
N SER A 131 4.03 -11.87 14.95
CA SER A 131 4.16 -12.58 13.67
C SER A 131 5.36 -13.52 13.65
N ARG A 132 6.47 -13.19 14.34
CA ARG A 132 7.61 -14.11 14.50
C ARG A 132 7.26 -15.33 15.35
N GLN A 133 6.49 -15.16 16.42
CA GLN A 133 6.06 -16.26 17.27
C GLN A 133 5.01 -17.16 16.60
N ARG A 134 4.02 -16.57 15.91
CA ARG A 134 2.85 -17.29 15.36
C ARG A 134 2.96 -17.63 13.87
N GLY A 135 3.90 -17.02 13.14
CA GLY A 135 4.08 -17.23 11.71
C GLY A 135 3.04 -16.54 10.83
N PHE A 136 2.48 -15.40 11.25
CA PHE A 136 1.51 -14.65 10.45
C PHE A 136 2.10 -14.18 9.12
N MET A 137 1.31 -14.36 8.05
CA MET A 137 1.63 -13.83 6.71
C MET A 137 0.72 -12.66 6.32
N THR A 138 -0.44 -12.55 6.97
CA THR A 138 -1.46 -11.54 6.67
C THR A 138 -2.00 -10.92 7.96
N LEU A 139 -2.54 -9.71 7.83
CA LEU A 139 -3.20 -9.02 8.92
C LEU A 139 -4.46 -9.76 9.40
N GLY A 140 -5.17 -10.45 8.48
CA GLY A 140 -6.38 -11.21 8.82
C GLY A 140 -6.12 -12.36 9.80
N GLY A 141 -4.98 -13.06 9.68
CA GLY A 141 -4.57 -14.08 10.65
C GLY A 141 -4.35 -13.51 12.05
N LEU A 142 -3.65 -12.37 12.14
CA LEU A 142 -3.41 -11.67 13.41
C LEU A 142 -4.72 -11.20 14.06
N ILE A 143 -5.60 -10.57 13.28
CA ILE A 143 -6.92 -10.12 13.74
C ILE A 143 -7.73 -11.31 14.27
N PHE A 144 -7.75 -12.42 13.53
CA PHE A 144 -8.49 -13.61 13.95
C PHE A 144 -8.00 -14.15 15.29
N GLU A 145 -6.70 -14.40 15.46
CA GLU A 145 -6.14 -14.95 16.71
C GLU A 145 -6.21 -13.97 17.89
N ARG A 146 -6.17 -12.66 17.61
CA ARG A 146 -6.35 -11.62 18.64
C ARG A 146 -7.77 -11.59 19.18
N TYR A 147 -8.76 -11.84 18.34
CA TYR A 147 -10.17 -11.65 18.71
C TYR A 147 -10.90 -12.96 18.99
N LEU A 148 -10.35 -14.11 18.61
CA LEU A 148 -10.94 -15.43 18.88
C LEU A 148 -11.21 -15.61 20.38
N PRO A 149 -10.25 -15.31 21.27
CA PRO A 149 -10.55 -14.76 22.61
C PRO A 149 -10.12 -13.30 22.67
N PRO A 150 -10.95 -12.36 23.17
CA PRO A 150 -12.03 -12.54 24.14
C PRO A 150 -13.45 -12.49 23.54
N ALA A 151 -13.66 -12.92 22.29
CA ALA A 151 -15.00 -12.95 21.70
C ALA A 151 -15.99 -13.74 22.56
N GLY A 152 -17.22 -13.22 22.67
CA GLY A 152 -18.34 -13.98 23.22
C GLY A 152 -18.76 -15.15 22.35
N HIS A 153 -18.39 -15.16 21.07
CA HIS A 153 -18.57 -16.28 20.15
C HIS A 153 -17.51 -16.31 19.03
N PRO A 154 -16.98 -17.50 18.63
CA PRO A 154 -15.97 -17.62 17.56
C PRO A 154 -16.35 -17.00 16.21
N TRP A 155 -17.64 -17.06 15.84
CA TRP A 155 -18.16 -16.45 14.60
C TRP A 155 -17.81 -14.96 14.48
N CYS A 156 -17.75 -14.21 15.60
CA CYS A 156 -17.39 -12.79 15.56
C CYS A 156 -15.97 -12.58 15.05
N ALA A 157 -15.03 -13.41 15.49
CA ALA A 157 -13.63 -13.35 15.04
C ALA A 157 -13.50 -13.77 13.56
N HIS A 158 -14.26 -14.77 13.13
CA HIS A 158 -14.32 -15.16 11.71
C HIS A 158 -14.91 -14.07 10.82
N LEU A 159 -16.02 -13.46 11.24
CA LEU A 159 -16.64 -12.38 10.49
C LEU A 159 -15.74 -11.13 10.47
N LEU A 160 -15.08 -10.81 11.58
CA LEU A 160 -14.10 -9.74 11.63
C LEU A 160 -12.94 -9.98 10.65
N ARG A 161 -12.44 -11.22 10.58
CA ARG A 161 -11.42 -11.61 9.60
C ARG A 161 -11.91 -11.44 8.17
N LEU A 162 -13.13 -11.88 7.84
CA LEU A 162 -13.70 -11.76 6.50
C LEU A 162 -13.98 -10.30 6.12
N LEU A 163 -14.47 -9.50 7.07
CA LEU A 163 -14.73 -8.08 6.88
C LEU A 163 -13.41 -7.32 6.64
N ALA A 164 -12.37 -7.61 7.43
CA ALA A 164 -11.03 -7.09 7.20
C ALA A 164 -10.47 -7.54 5.84
N PHE A 165 -10.59 -8.83 5.49
CA PHE A 165 -10.20 -9.35 4.19
C PHE A 165 -10.83 -8.56 3.04
N GLY A 166 -12.15 -8.32 3.08
CA GLY A 166 -12.87 -7.53 2.08
C GLY A 166 -12.42 -6.06 2.03
N CYS A 167 -12.30 -5.40 3.19
CA CYS A 167 -11.85 -4.01 3.27
C CYS A 167 -10.43 -3.80 2.70
N LEU A 168 -9.57 -4.81 2.82
CA LEU A 168 -8.18 -4.76 2.38
C LEU A 168 -7.99 -5.16 0.90
N GLN A 169 -9.05 -5.56 0.18
CA GLN A 169 -8.96 -5.81 -1.28
C GLN A 169 -8.93 -4.52 -2.10
N LEU A 170 -9.75 -3.52 -1.72
CA LEU A 170 -9.92 -2.29 -2.50
C LEU A 170 -8.58 -1.59 -2.81
N PRO A 171 -7.65 -1.41 -1.84
CA PRO A 171 -6.38 -0.75 -2.12
C PRO A 171 -5.55 -1.44 -3.19
N ILE A 172 -5.60 -2.78 -3.25
CA ILE A 172 -4.83 -3.55 -4.24
C ILE A 172 -5.26 -3.13 -5.65
N PHE A 173 -6.57 -3.07 -5.89
CA PHE A 173 -7.08 -2.71 -7.21
C PHE A 173 -6.81 -1.24 -7.54
N THR A 174 -7.02 -0.32 -6.59
CA THR A 174 -6.70 1.10 -6.84
C THR A 174 -5.20 1.31 -7.08
N TYR A 175 -4.33 0.56 -6.39
CA TYR A 175 -2.89 0.57 -6.66
C TYR A 175 -2.58 0.06 -8.06
N LEU A 176 -3.08 -1.12 -8.45
CA LEU A 176 -2.85 -1.68 -9.79
C LEU A 176 -3.33 -0.72 -10.90
N ILE A 177 -4.52 -0.15 -10.75
CA ILE A 177 -5.06 0.84 -11.70
C ILE A 177 -4.13 2.06 -11.77
N THR A 178 -3.75 2.62 -10.62
CA THR A 178 -2.85 3.78 -10.52
C THR A 178 -1.52 3.51 -11.20
N GLN A 179 -0.93 2.32 -11.01
CA GLN A 179 0.37 1.97 -11.60
C GLN A 179 0.28 1.91 -13.12
N PHE A 180 -0.68 1.16 -13.65
CA PHE A 180 -0.84 1.02 -15.09
C PHE A 180 -1.29 2.31 -15.78
N GLN A 181 -2.19 3.08 -15.15
CA GLN A 181 -2.58 4.39 -15.65
C GLN A 181 -1.39 5.35 -15.73
N SER A 182 -0.56 5.39 -14.68
CA SER A 182 0.65 6.22 -14.67
C SER A 182 1.65 5.77 -15.74
N ILE A 183 1.96 4.47 -15.81
CA ILE A 183 2.90 3.93 -16.82
C ILE A 183 2.43 4.27 -18.24
N GLY A 184 1.16 4.00 -18.56
CA GLY A 184 0.60 4.27 -19.87
C GLY A 184 0.74 5.74 -20.26
N LYS A 185 0.24 6.61 -19.38
CA LYS A 185 0.19 8.06 -19.63
C LYS A 185 1.58 8.69 -19.70
N GLU A 186 2.49 8.34 -18.80
CA GLU A 186 3.84 8.92 -18.78
C GLU A 186 4.68 8.49 -19.98
N VAL A 187 4.63 7.21 -20.35
CA VAL A 187 5.37 6.70 -21.51
C VAL A 187 4.84 7.29 -22.81
N GLU A 188 3.51 7.37 -22.97
CA GLU A 188 2.90 7.97 -24.15
C GLU A 188 3.21 9.47 -24.27
N THR A 189 3.12 10.19 -23.15
CA THR A 189 3.42 11.64 -23.10
C THR A 189 4.89 11.90 -23.44
N PHE A 190 5.82 11.16 -22.83
CA PHE A 190 7.25 11.32 -23.08
C PHE A 190 7.62 10.99 -24.53
N THR A 191 7.05 9.91 -25.08
CA THR A 191 7.32 9.46 -26.46
C THR A 191 6.55 10.23 -27.52
N ASN A 192 5.72 11.20 -27.12
CA ASN A 192 4.84 11.96 -28.01
C ASN A 192 3.95 11.05 -28.89
N GLY A 193 3.37 10.01 -28.28
CA GLY A 193 2.53 9.02 -28.98
C GLY A 193 3.30 7.92 -29.70
N GLY A 194 4.63 7.92 -29.68
CA GLY A 194 5.44 6.87 -30.30
C GLY A 194 5.24 5.49 -29.67
N ILE A 195 4.95 5.44 -28.37
CA ILE A 195 4.45 4.25 -27.67
C ILE A 195 3.09 4.59 -27.08
N THR A 196 2.04 3.91 -27.52
CA THR A 196 0.69 4.12 -27.00
C THR A 196 0.58 3.68 -25.54
N SER A 197 -0.32 4.30 -24.76
CA SER A 197 -0.62 3.88 -23.38
C SER A 197 -0.92 2.39 -23.29
N LEU A 198 -1.70 1.85 -24.23
CA LEU A 198 -2.04 0.42 -24.27
C LEU A 198 -0.78 -0.45 -24.38
N THR A 199 0.12 -0.11 -25.30
CA THR A 199 1.37 -0.86 -25.48
C THR A 199 2.23 -0.81 -24.21
N ALA A 200 2.37 0.37 -23.61
CA ALA A 200 3.14 0.54 -22.38
C ALA A 200 2.56 -0.29 -21.22
N VAL A 201 1.23 -0.26 -21.02
CA VAL A 201 0.54 -1.05 -19.99
C VAL A 201 0.72 -2.55 -20.20
N LEU A 202 0.52 -3.04 -21.43
CA LEU A 202 0.63 -4.48 -21.71
C LEU A 202 2.06 -4.99 -21.56
N VAL A 203 3.07 -4.21 -21.95
CA VAL A 203 4.48 -4.56 -21.74
C VAL A 203 4.81 -4.59 -20.26
N ALA A 204 4.40 -3.58 -19.50
CA ALA A 204 4.61 -3.53 -18.05
C ALA A 204 3.93 -4.70 -17.34
N ALA A 205 2.68 -5.00 -17.68
CA ALA A 205 1.95 -6.14 -17.14
C ALA A 205 2.61 -7.49 -17.47
N ALA A 206 3.13 -7.66 -18.68
CA ALA A 206 3.84 -8.88 -19.06
C ALA A 206 5.13 -9.06 -18.25
N VAL A 207 5.90 -8.00 -18.06
CA VAL A 207 7.12 -8.02 -17.23
C VAL A 207 6.78 -8.33 -15.77
N LEU A 208 5.77 -7.66 -15.22
CA LEU A 208 5.26 -7.88 -13.87
C LEU A 208 4.86 -9.35 -13.66
N TRP A 209 4.05 -9.89 -14.57
CA TRP A 209 3.56 -11.26 -14.49
C TRP A 209 4.68 -12.30 -14.58
N LEU A 210 5.65 -12.10 -15.48
CA LEU A 210 6.81 -12.97 -15.60
C LEU A 210 7.64 -12.98 -14.32
N ASN A 211 7.83 -11.83 -13.69
CA ASN A 211 8.61 -11.72 -12.45
C ASN A 211 7.86 -12.34 -11.26
N ASP A 212 6.55 -12.13 -11.16
CA ASP A 212 5.72 -12.68 -10.07
C ASP A 212 5.69 -14.22 -10.08
N ILE A 213 5.48 -14.84 -11.24
CA ILE A 213 5.40 -16.32 -11.37
C ILE A 213 6.66 -17.00 -10.82
N ILE A 214 7.83 -16.41 -11.09
CA ILE A 214 9.12 -17.05 -10.85
C ILE A 214 9.70 -16.61 -9.49
N GLY A 215 9.37 -15.41 -9.04
CA GLY A 215 10.11 -14.69 -8.02
C GLY A 215 9.69 -14.91 -6.56
N GLY A 216 8.42 -14.70 -6.20
CA GLY A 216 8.01 -14.60 -4.79
C GLY A 216 8.70 -13.44 -4.02
N MET A 217 8.47 -13.35 -2.70
CA MET A 217 8.85 -12.20 -1.85
C MET A 217 10.34 -11.85 -1.90
N ARG A 218 11.25 -12.84 -1.90
CA ARG A 218 12.69 -12.54 -2.02
C ARG A 218 13.00 -11.85 -3.34
N ALA A 219 12.39 -12.29 -4.43
CA ALA A 219 12.69 -11.69 -5.71
C ALA A 219 12.19 -10.26 -5.81
N VAL A 220 10.95 -10.04 -5.38
CA VAL A 220 10.36 -8.70 -5.23
C VAL A 220 11.29 -7.81 -4.39
N ALA A 221 11.78 -8.32 -3.25
CA ALA A 221 12.63 -7.53 -2.37
C ALA A 221 14.01 -7.21 -2.97
N TYR A 222 14.61 -8.10 -3.76
CA TYR A 222 15.89 -7.82 -4.43
C TYR A 222 15.73 -6.88 -5.63
N SER A 223 14.65 -7.00 -6.40
CA SER A 223 14.34 -6.02 -7.45
C SER A 223 14.04 -4.65 -6.84
N ASP A 224 13.36 -4.60 -5.69
CA ASP A 224 13.08 -3.37 -4.94
C ASP A 224 14.36 -2.64 -4.52
N VAL A 225 15.45 -3.36 -4.19
CA VAL A 225 16.75 -2.72 -3.90
C VAL A 225 17.25 -1.95 -5.11
N LEU A 226 17.31 -2.60 -6.28
CA LEU A 226 17.77 -1.97 -7.52
C LEU A 226 16.86 -0.78 -7.90
N GLN A 227 15.55 -0.99 -7.88
CA GLN A 227 14.56 0.02 -8.21
C GLN A 227 14.58 1.20 -7.23
N GLY A 228 14.78 0.95 -5.94
CA GLY A 228 14.87 1.97 -4.91
C GLY A 228 16.12 2.84 -5.05
N PHE A 229 17.27 2.27 -5.42
CA PHE A 229 18.46 3.07 -5.76
C PHE A 229 18.21 3.95 -6.98
N VAL A 230 17.59 3.40 -8.03
CA VAL A 230 17.25 4.16 -9.24
C VAL A 230 16.23 5.27 -8.94
N LEU A 231 15.30 5.04 -8.02
CA LEU A 231 14.32 6.04 -7.57
C LEU A 231 14.98 7.20 -6.83
N ILE A 232 15.83 6.91 -5.84
CA ILE A 232 16.52 7.94 -5.06
C ILE A 232 17.49 8.73 -5.95
N ALA A 233 18.32 8.04 -6.73
CA ALA A 233 19.25 8.68 -7.65
C ALA A 233 18.50 9.52 -8.70
N GLY A 234 17.41 8.98 -9.26
CA GLY A 234 16.54 9.70 -10.20
C GLY A 234 15.94 10.96 -9.59
N SER A 235 15.45 10.89 -8.34
CA SER A 235 14.90 12.07 -7.65
C SER A 235 15.95 13.17 -7.46
N ILE A 236 17.18 12.81 -7.11
CA ILE A 236 18.30 13.77 -6.97
C ILE A 236 18.72 14.33 -8.33
N ILE A 237 18.87 13.47 -9.35
CA ILE A 237 19.21 13.90 -10.72
C ILE A 237 18.15 14.85 -11.24
N PHE A 238 16.88 14.57 -10.98
CA PHE A 238 15.79 15.45 -11.37
C PHE A 238 15.93 16.83 -10.71
N LEU A 239 16.22 16.86 -9.41
CA LEU A 239 16.47 18.09 -8.63
C LEU A 239 17.76 18.83 -9.02
N ILE A 240 18.59 18.27 -9.89
CA ILE A 240 19.69 18.99 -10.54
C ILE A 240 19.23 19.49 -11.92
N LEU A 241 18.59 18.62 -12.70
CA LEU A 241 18.20 18.85 -14.09
C LEU A 241 17.22 20.01 -14.24
N GLN A 242 16.19 20.09 -13.40
CA GLN A 242 15.24 21.21 -13.36
C GLN A 242 15.92 22.57 -13.06
N TYR A 243 17.00 22.58 -12.28
CA TYR A 243 17.70 23.80 -11.91
C TYR A 243 18.61 24.25 -13.05
N THR A 244 19.33 23.31 -13.66
CA THR A 244 20.23 23.60 -14.78
C THR A 244 19.48 23.92 -16.08
N GLU A 245 18.34 23.27 -16.33
CA GLU A 245 17.59 23.40 -17.59
C GLU A 245 16.42 24.41 -17.49
N LEU A 246 15.82 24.59 -16.31
CA LEU A 246 14.65 25.47 -16.11
C LEU A 246 14.88 26.59 -15.09
N GLY A 247 16.07 26.66 -14.47
CA GLY A 247 16.38 27.61 -13.39
C GLY A 247 15.71 27.30 -12.05
N GLY A 248 14.98 26.18 -11.95
CA GLY A 248 14.39 25.66 -10.73
C GLY A 248 13.31 26.54 -10.10
N LEU A 249 13.08 26.36 -8.79
CA LEU A 249 12.08 27.12 -8.04
C LEU A 249 12.31 28.65 -8.07
N PRO A 250 13.55 29.18 -8.07
CA PRO A 250 13.76 30.63 -8.18
C PRO A 250 13.20 31.25 -9.46
N THR A 251 13.40 30.60 -10.61
CA THR A 251 12.85 31.07 -11.89
C THR A 251 11.33 30.93 -11.91
N ALA A 252 10.81 29.80 -11.46
CA ALA A 252 9.37 29.57 -11.43
C ALA A 252 8.66 30.53 -10.45
N TRP A 253 9.32 30.89 -9.34
CA TRP A 253 8.84 31.91 -8.40
C TRP A 253 8.71 33.29 -9.01
N ARG A 254 9.64 33.71 -9.87
CA ARG A 254 9.49 34.99 -10.58
C ARG A 254 8.22 35.03 -11.42
N TYR A 255 7.81 33.90 -11.99
CA TYR A 255 6.57 33.81 -12.75
C TYR A 255 5.33 33.97 -11.87
N TRP A 256 5.18 33.17 -10.81
CA TRP A 256 3.97 33.23 -9.97
C TRP A 256 3.98 34.35 -8.92
N SER A 257 5.10 35.04 -8.70
CA SER A 257 5.14 36.25 -7.86
C SER A 257 4.89 37.54 -8.64
N ASP A 258 4.91 37.47 -9.98
CA ASP A 258 4.58 38.60 -10.83
C ASP A 258 3.09 38.96 -10.69
N PRO A 259 2.76 40.21 -10.31
CA PRO A 259 1.38 40.67 -10.25
C PRO A 259 0.61 40.52 -11.58
N ASP A 260 1.31 40.59 -12.72
CA ASP A 260 0.68 40.49 -14.05
C ASP A 260 0.14 39.08 -14.32
N ASN A 261 0.76 38.06 -13.73
CA ASN A 261 0.34 36.65 -13.87
C ASN A 261 -0.73 36.23 -12.85
N ARG A 262 -1.22 37.15 -12.00
CA ARG A 262 -2.19 36.83 -10.92
C ARG A 262 -3.53 36.33 -11.44
N GLN A 263 -3.92 36.70 -12.67
CA GLN A 263 -5.16 36.24 -13.29
C GLN A 263 -5.08 34.79 -13.78
N GLU A 264 -3.87 34.22 -13.86
CA GLU A 264 -3.69 32.83 -14.27
C GLU A 264 -4.23 31.87 -13.18
N PRO A 265 -5.18 30.97 -13.51
CA PRO A 265 -5.85 30.14 -12.52
C PRO A 265 -4.90 29.30 -11.63
N LEU A 266 -3.77 28.84 -12.19
CA LEU A 266 -2.78 28.05 -11.45
C LEU A 266 -1.88 28.91 -10.54
N VAL A 267 -1.69 30.18 -10.88
CA VAL A 267 -0.85 31.12 -10.12
C VAL A 267 -1.52 31.53 -8.82
N ALA A 268 -2.86 31.66 -8.80
CA ALA A 268 -3.61 31.95 -7.58
C ALA A 268 -3.31 30.94 -6.44
N ASN A 269 -3.21 29.64 -6.78
CA ASN A 269 -2.88 28.58 -5.83
C ASN A 269 -1.44 28.63 -5.28
N MET A 270 -0.58 29.46 -5.88
CA MET A 270 0.80 29.68 -5.45
C MET A 270 0.96 30.97 -4.62
N GLN A 271 -0.05 31.84 -4.60
CA GLN A 271 -0.03 33.14 -3.93
C GLN A 271 -0.90 33.19 -2.68
N LEU A 272 -1.94 32.37 -2.61
CA LEU A 272 -2.94 32.42 -1.56
C LEU A 272 -2.73 31.36 -0.48
N ILE A 273 -3.13 31.70 0.74
CA ILE A 273 -3.30 30.76 1.83
C ILE A 273 -4.52 29.87 1.48
N PRO A 274 -4.46 28.55 1.69
CA PRO A 274 -5.56 27.67 1.31
C PRO A 274 -6.88 28.09 1.95
N SER A 275 -7.96 28.00 1.16
CA SER A 275 -9.33 28.26 1.65
C SER A 275 -9.68 27.39 2.86
N GLU A 276 -10.74 27.75 3.58
CA GLU A 276 -11.20 26.99 4.74
C GLU A 276 -11.45 25.51 4.39
N VAL A 277 -12.20 25.26 3.31
CA VAL A 277 -12.48 23.90 2.80
C VAL A 277 -11.20 23.15 2.43
N SER A 278 -10.23 23.84 1.82
CA SER A 278 -8.94 23.24 1.44
C SER A 278 -8.09 22.91 2.66
N THR A 279 -8.17 23.73 3.72
CA THR A 279 -7.49 23.50 4.99
C THR A 279 -8.09 22.31 5.73
N VAL A 280 -9.42 22.17 5.73
CA VAL A 280 -10.10 20.98 6.28
C VAL A 280 -9.76 19.74 5.46
N ALA A 281 -9.70 19.84 4.13
CA ALA A 281 -9.27 18.73 3.27
C ALA A 281 -7.80 18.35 3.48
N TYR A 282 -6.94 19.31 3.84
CA TYR A 282 -5.56 19.03 4.26
C TYR A 282 -5.55 18.23 5.56
N PHE A 283 -6.32 18.67 6.57
CA PHE A 283 -6.49 17.94 7.83
C PHE A 283 -6.97 16.50 7.58
N ASP A 284 -8.04 16.34 6.81
CA ASP A 284 -8.59 15.04 6.42
C ASP A 284 -7.49 14.18 5.81
N PHE A 285 -6.83 14.69 4.76
CA PHE A 285 -5.78 13.97 4.05
C PHE A 285 -4.67 13.49 5.00
N LEU A 286 -4.18 14.38 5.87
CA LEU A 286 -3.09 14.10 6.78
C LEU A 286 -3.42 12.93 7.72
N PHE A 287 -4.53 13.04 8.45
CA PHE A 287 -4.87 12.07 9.49
C PHE A 287 -5.49 10.80 8.91
N LYS A 288 -6.32 10.91 7.88
CA LYS A 288 -6.86 9.74 7.17
C LYS A 288 -5.74 8.89 6.59
N THR A 289 -4.79 9.49 5.88
CA THR A 289 -3.68 8.75 5.26
C THR A 289 -2.79 8.13 6.32
N THR A 290 -2.50 8.86 7.41
CA THR A 290 -1.75 8.32 8.56
C THR A 290 -2.36 7.03 9.11
N VAL A 291 -3.69 6.99 9.26
CA VAL A 291 -4.38 5.81 9.79
C VAL A 291 -4.51 4.72 8.71
N ALA A 292 -5.08 5.06 7.55
CA ALA A 292 -5.43 4.11 6.50
C ALA A 292 -4.21 3.40 5.92
N ALA A 293 -3.11 4.12 5.67
CA ALA A 293 -1.91 3.55 5.08
C ALA A 293 -1.25 2.51 6.01
N THR A 294 -1.39 2.64 7.33
CA THR A 294 -0.90 1.59 8.26
C THR A 294 -1.60 0.26 8.05
N MET A 295 -2.77 0.20 7.42
CA MET A 295 -3.54 -1.01 7.19
C MET A 295 -3.26 -1.67 5.84
N PHE A 296 -2.45 -1.05 4.97
CA PHE A 296 -2.20 -1.60 3.64
C PHE A 296 -1.48 -2.96 3.69
N PRO A 297 -2.05 -4.01 3.06
CA PRO A 297 -1.61 -5.38 3.29
C PRO A 297 -0.17 -5.66 2.81
N HIS A 298 0.27 -4.96 1.75
CA HIS A 298 1.63 -5.11 1.22
C HIS A 298 2.71 -4.56 2.17
N LEU A 299 2.37 -3.59 3.04
CA LEU A 299 3.28 -3.10 4.09
C LEU A 299 3.35 -4.08 5.27
N TRP A 300 2.22 -4.69 5.63
CA TRP A 300 2.17 -5.74 6.65
C TRP A 300 2.99 -6.97 6.29
N GLN A 301 2.89 -7.41 5.03
CA GLN A 301 3.70 -8.52 4.53
C GLN A 301 5.20 -8.23 4.74
N ARG A 302 5.65 -7.01 4.45
CA ARG A 302 7.05 -6.58 4.64
C ARG A 302 7.44 -6.47 6.09
N LEU A 303 6.59 -5.89 6.93
CA LEU A 303 6.79 -5.85 8.38
C LEU A 303 7.07 -7.26 8.91
N PHE A 304 6.27 -8.24 8.51
CA PHE A 304 6.40 -9.64 8.94
C PHE A 304 7.61 -10.37 8.34
N CYS A 305 8.14 -9.91 7.21
CA CYS A 305 9.32 -10.50 6.56
C CYS A 305 10.67 -10.03 7.14
N ALA A 306 10.70 -9.12 8.11
CA ALA A 306 11.98 -8.65 8.66
C ALA A 306 12.72 -9.78 9.40
N SER A 307 14.05 -9.87 9.21
CA SER A 307 14.85 -10.94 9.84
C SER A 307 15.02 -10.76 11.35
N SER A 308 14.96 -9.51 11.86
CA SER A 308 15.02 -9.21 13.29
C SER A 308 14.27 -7.92 13.65
N SER A 309 13.99 -7.73 14.94
CA SER A 309 13.36 -6.51 15.46
C SER A 309 14.22 -5.27 15.17
N SER A 310 15.54 -5.41 15.31
CA SER A 310 16.51 -4.36 14.98
C SER A 310 16.43 -3.91 13.52
N VAL A 311 16.09 -4.80 12.58
CA VAL A 311 15.88 -4.42 11.16
C VAL A 311 14.66 -3.51 11.03
N VAL A 312 13.54 -3.85 11.67
CA VAL A 312 12.32 -3.03 11.65
C VAL A 312 12.58 -1.68 12.30
N LYS A 313 13.18 -1.68 13.50
CA LYS A 313 13.52 -0.46 14.25
C LYS A 313 14.39 0.49 13.44
N ASN A 314 15.54 0.01 12.96
CA ASN A 314 16.50 0.86 12.23
C ASN A 314 15.96 1.27 10.86
N GLY A 315 15.22 0.37 10.20
CA GLY A 315 14.58 0.63 8.92
C GLY A 315 13.54 1.74 9.02
N LEU A 316 12.56 1.62 9.92
CA LEU A 316 11.55 2.65 10.14
C LEU A 316 12.16 3.99 10.57
N ALA A 317 13.20 3.98 11.41
CA ALA A 317 13.93 5.19 11.77
C ALA A 317 14.53 5.88 10.54
N ALA A 318 15.28 5.15 9.71
CA ALA A 318 15.93 5.68 8.50
C ALA A 318 14.93 6.15 7.45
N MET A 319 13.77 5.50 7.36
CA MET A 319 12.75 5.80 6.36
C MET A 319 12.06 7.16 6.55
N ASN A 320 12.12 7.77 7.75
CA ASN A 320 11.45 9.04 8.06
C ASN A 320 11.83 10.20 7.12
N LEU A 321 13.01 10.16 6.50
CA LEU A 321 13.47 11.21 5.58
C LEU A 321 13.21 10.88 4.10
N THR A 322 12.74 9.68 3.77
CA THR A 322 12.59 9.25 2.37
C THR A 322 11.54 10.08 1.61
N PHE A 323 10.48 10.54 2.29
CA PHE A 323 9.47 11.42 1.70
C PHE A 323 10.03 12.77 1.25
N PHE A 324 11.03 13.32 1.97
CA PHE A 324 11.70 14.55 1.56
C PHE A 324 12.56 14.41 0.31
N VAL A 325 13.00 13.19 -0.02
CA VAL A 325 13.80 12.96 -1.22
C VAL A 325 12.90 12.76 -2.43
N VAL A 326 11.94 11.84 -2.32
CA VAL A 326 11.14 11.41 -3.48
C VAL A 326 9.95 12.35 -3.72
N GLN A 327 9.13 12.61 -2.70
CA GLN A 327 7.91 13.40 -2.91
C GLN A 327 8.21 14.88 -3.11
N PHE A 328 9.22 15.43 -2.42
CA PHE A 328 9.62 16.81 -2.65
C PHE A 328 10.09 17.02 -4.09
N ALA A 329 10.86 16.08 -4.66
CA ALA A 329 11.23 16.12 -6.07
C ALA A 329 9.99 16.14 -6.99
N SER A 330 9.00 15.28 -6.72
CA SER A 330 7.72 15.27 -7.44
C SER A 330 6.93 16.58 -7.32
N MET A 331 6.95 17.23 -6.16
CA MET A 331 6.30 18.54 -5.99
C MET A 331 7.02 19.62 -6.80
N VAL A 332 8.35 19.63 -6.78
CA VAL A 332 9.16 20.57 -7.57
C VAL A 332 8.89 20.40 -9.07
N ILE A 333 8.68 19.17 -9.55
CA ILE A 333 8.22 18.90 -10.92
C ILE A 333 6.94 19.69 -11.22
N GLY A 334 5.91 19.52 -10.38
CA GLY A 334 4.63 20.17 -10.58
C GLY A 334 4.69 21.70 -10.49
N TRP A 335 5.39 22.24 -9.50
CA TRP A 335 5.52 23.69 -9.34
C TRP A 335 6.30 24.33 -10.48
N THR A 336 7.44 23.75 -10.88
CA THR A 336 8.22 24.30 -12.02
C THR A 336 7.48 24.18 -13.34
N ALA A 337 6.62 23.16 -13.50
CA ALA A 337 5.75 23.01 -14.66
C ALA A 337 4.73 24.16 -14.82
N ILE A 338 4.30 24.81 -13.72
CA ILE A 338 3.38 25.97 -13.79
C ILE A 338 4.00 27.09 -14.62
N ALA A 339 5.28 27.38 -14.40
CA ALA A 339 6.02 28.40 -15.15
C ALA A 339 6.50 27.88 -16.50
N ALA A 340 6.97 26.62 -16.58
CA ALA A 340 7.52 26.07 -17.82
C ALA A 340 6.49 25.88 -18.93
N PHE A 341 5.20 25.82 -18.58
CA PHE A 341 4.10 25.63 -19.53
C PHE A 341 3.19 26.86 -19.64
N SER A 342 3.61 28.04 -19.16
CA SER A 342 2.82 29.28 -19.21
C SER A 342 2.35 29.64 -20.62
N ASP A 343 3.19 29.35 -21.62
CA ASP A 343 2.96 29.76 -23.01
C ASP A 343 2.21 28.68 -23.82
N LEU A 344 1.78 27.58 -23.17
CA LEU A 344 1.06 26.50 -23.82
C LEU A 344 -0.46 26.70 -23.67
N GLU A 345 -1.17 26.79 -24.79
CA GLU A 345 -2.64 27.03 -24.82
C GLU A 345 -3.48 25.92 -24.17
N LEU A 346 -2.92 24.74 -23.88
CA LEU A 346 -3.64 23.60 -23.31
C LEU A 346 -2.96 23.05 -22.05
N PRO A 347 -3.74 22.72 -20.99
CA PRO A 347 -3.22 22.00 -19.83
C PRO A 347 -2.52 20.71 -20.27
N THR A 348 -1.32 20.51 -19.76
CA THR A 348 -0.55 19.31 -20.08
C THR A 348 -1.29 18.04 -19.64
N PRO A 349 -1.30 16.96 -20.45
CA PRO A 349 -1.86 15.68 -20.04
C PRO A 349 -1.14 15.14 -18.80
N SER A 350 0.19 15.25 -18.71
CA SER A 350 0.97 14.91 -17.51
C SER A 350 2.12 15.90 -17.34
N PRO A 351 2.19 16.64 -16.21
CA PRO A 351 3.32 17.52 -15.91
C PRO A 351 4.67 16.80 -15.91
N PHE A 352 4.74 15.60 -15.32
CA PHE A 352 5.99 14.83 -15.26
C PHE A 352 6.51 14.47 -16.66
N GLY A 353 5.75 13.69 -17.43
CA GLY A 353 6.16 13.25 -18.76
C GLY A 353 6.35 14.41 -19.73
N SER A 354 5.57 15.48 -19.61
CA SER A 354 5.71 16.65 -20.49
C SER A 354 6.96 17.45 -20.20
N LEU A 355 7.35 17.57 -18.92
CA LEU A 355 8.54 18.29 -18.54
C LEU A 355 9.79 17.53 -18.96
N LEU A 356 9.78 16.20 -18.77
CA LEU A 356 10.83 15.32 -19.30
C LEU A 356 10.94 15.42 -20.82
N ARG A 357 9.81 15.47 -21.53
CA ARG A 357 9.81 15.66 -22.99
C ARG A 357 10.36 17.03 -23.39
N LEU A 358 10.00 18.10 -22.66
CA LEU A 358 10.50 19.44 -22.92
C LEU A 358 12.02 19.47 -22.80
N ILE A 359 12.57 18.93 -21.71
CA ILE A 359 14.01 18.86 -21.46
C ILE A 359 14.71 17.97 -22.49
N ALA A 360 14.12 16.82 -22.84
CA ALA A 360 14.70 15.89 -23.82
C ALA A 360 14.93 16.50 -25.21
N LYS A 361 14.21 17.57 -25.57
CA LYS A 361 14.41 18.27 -26.85
C LYS A 361 15.70 19.08 -26.90
N ASN A 362 16.28 19.44 -25.75
CA ASN A 362 17.47 20.29 -25.67
C ASN A 362 18.76 19.60 -26.16
N GLY A 363 18.78 18.27 -26.20
CA GLY A 363 19.93 17.52 -26.70
C GLY A 363 19.95 16.04 -26.32
N PRO A 364 20.90 15.25 -26.86
CA PRO A 364 20.97 13.82 -26.60
C PRO A 364 21.32 13.49 -25.13
N GLY A 365 22.11 14.34 -24.46
CA GLY A 365 22.41 14.20 -23.03
C GLY A 365 21.18 14.44 -22.15
N GLN A 366 20.40 15.47 -22.46
CA GLN A 366 19.14 15.77 -21.78
C GLN A 366 18.08 14.70 -22.06
N SER A 367 18.04 14.16 -23.28
CA SER A 367 17.18 13.03 -23.60
C SER A 367 17.55 11.77 -22.81
N PHE A 368 18.85 11.46 -22.70
CA PHE A 368 19.33 10.37 -21.87
C PHE A 368 18.91 10.54 -20.41
N ALA A 369 19.14 11.72 -19.83
CA ALA A 369 18.75 12.02 -18.46
C ALA A 369 17.23 11.90 -18.27
N SER A 370 16.45 12.46 -19.18
CA SER A 370 14.98 12.43 -19.13
C SER A 370 14.41 11.01 -19.26
N ALA A 371 15.00 10.18 -20.11
CA ALA A 371 14.62 8.78 -20.26
C ALA A 371 15.01 7.94 -19.03
N LEU A 372 16.15 8.23 -18.40
CA LEU A 372 16.55 7.61 -17.14
C LEU A 372 15.57 7.97 -16.00
N LEU A 373 15.10 9.22 -15.98
CA LEU A 373 14.09 9.71 -15.02
C LEU A 373 12.73 9.06 -15.26
N LEU A 374 12.30 8.92 -16.51
CA LEU A 374 11.10 8.17 -16.85
C LEU A 374 11.23 6.70 -16.39
N ALA A 375 12.36 6.06 -16.67
CA ALA A 375 12.63 4.69 -16.20
C ALA A 375 12.59 4.58 -14.67
N SER A 376 13.12 5.59 -13.96
CA SER A 376 13.02 5.70 -12.50
C SER A 376 11.57 5.83 -12.00
N GLY A 377 10.74 6.61 -12.70
CA GLY A 377 9.30 6.67 -12.44
C GLY A 377 8.61 5.32 -12.63
N VAL A 378 8.94 4.61 -13.73
CA VAL A 378 8.41 3.26 -13.99
C VAL A 378 8.89 2.25 -12.94
N CYS A 379 10.09 2.39 -12.37
CA CYS A 379 10.56 1.55 -11.26
C CYS A 379 9.66 1.66 -10.03
N ALA A 380 9.33 2.88 -9.62
CA ALA A 380 8.43 3.10 -8.49
C ALA A 380 7.04 2.51 -8.76
N MET A 381 6.57 2.62 -10.02
CA MET A 381 5.30 2.04 -10.41
C MET A 381 5.29 0.51 -10.35
N MET A 382 6.35 -0.14 -10.83
CA MET A 382 6.43 -1.60 -10.88
C MET A 382 6.60 -2.23 -9.50
N SER A 383 7.48 -1.71 -8.65
CA SER A 383 7.63 -2.18 -7.26
C SER A 383 6.30 -2.20 -6.50
N THR A 384 5.50 -1.14 -6.63
CA THR A 384 4.19 -1.07 -5.96
C THR A 384 3.18 -2.08 -6.53
N ALA A 385 3.17 -2.29 -7.85
CA ALA A 385 2.31 -3.29 -8.49
C ALA A 385 2.66 -4.71 -8.03
N ASP A 386 3.95 -5.06 -8.01
CA ASP A 386 4.46 -6.36 -7.54
C ASP A 386 4.02 -6.63 -6.09
N SER A 387 4.24 -5.62 -5.24
CA SER A 387 3.90 -5.65 -3.82
C SER A 387 2.42 -5.89 -3.56
N SER A 388 1.58 -5.22 -4.34
CA SER A 388 0.12 -5.31 -4.21
C SER A 388 -0.37 -6.68 -4.67
N LEU A 389 0.18 -7.21 -5.77
CA LEU A 389 -0.19 -8.51 -6.33
C LEU A 389 0.19 -9.67 -5.41
N LEU A 390 1.40 -9.61 -4.84
CA LEU A 390 1.87 -10.61 -3.88
C LEU A 390 1.03 -10.59 -2.59
N ALA A 391 0.69 -9.42 -2.07
CA ALA A 391 -0.15 -9.29 -0.88
C ALA A 391 -1.57 -9.82 -1.13
N PHE A 392 -2.15 -9.49 -2.28
CA PHE A 392 -3.47 -9.97 -2.70
C PHE A 392 -3.53 -11.50 -2.75
N SER A 393 -2.61 -12.12 -3.49
CA SER A 393 -2.57 -13.57 -3.63
C SER A 393 -2.33 -14.29 -2.29
N THR A 394 -1.50 -13.70 -1.42
CA THR A 394 -1.29 -14.20 -0.04
C THR A 394 -2.58 -14.18 0.76
N MET A 395 -3.35 -13.08 0.72
CA MET A 395 -4.62 -12.94 1.44
C MET A 395 -5.66 -13.93 0.96
N TRP A 396 -5.79 -14.13 -0.35
CA TRP A 396 -6.74 -15.12 -0.89
C TRP A 396 -6.45 -16.53 -0.41
N VAL A 397 -5.18 -16.90 -0.22
CA VAL A 397 -4.86 -18.21 0.35
C VAL A 397 -5.08 -18.24 1.86
N GLN A 398 -4.46 -17.29 2.57
CA GLN A 398 -4.34 -17.35 4.02
C GLN A 398 -5.65 -16.97 4.72
N ASP A 399 -6.37 -15.98 4.21
CA ASP A 399 -7.57 -15.41 4.82
C ASP A 399 -8.88 -15.94 4.26
N PHE A 400 -8.86 -16.54 3.07
CA PHE A 400 -10.07 -17.06 2.42
C PHE A 400 -10.03 -18.57 2.15
N LEU A 401 -9.08 -19.04 1.34
CA LEU A 401 -9.00 -20.45 0.92
C LEU A 401 -8.81 -21.39 2.10
N ARG A 402 -7.70 -21.27 2.84
CA ARG A 402 -7.38 -22.18 3.96
C ARG A 402 -8.45 -22.16 5.05
N PRO A 403 -8.96 -21.00 5.52
CA PRO A 403 -9.87 -21.01 6.65
C PRO A 403 -11.29 -21.47 6.32
N TYR A 404 -11.75 -21.27 5.07
CA TYR A 404 -13.18 -21.38 4.76
C TYR A 404 -13.53 -22.27 3.57
N VAL A 405 -12.63 -22.47 2.61
CA VAL A 405 -12.94 -23.22 1.36
C VAL A 405 -12.27 -24.57 1.34
N TRP A 406 -10.96 -24.62 1.60
CA TRP A 406 -10.16 -25.84 1.55
C TRP A 406 -9.08 -25.88 2.64
N PRO A 407 -9.43 -26.28 3.87
CA PRO A 407 -8.50 -26.32 5.01
C PRO A 407 -7.33 -27.30 4.84
N SER A 408 -7.55 -28.42 4.15
CA SER A 408 -6.56 -29.46 3.88
C SER A 408 -5.77 -29.27 2.59
N ALA A 409 -5.84 -28.09 1.95
CA ALA A 409 -5.16 -27.85 0.68
C ALA A 409 -3.64 -28.09 0.82
N SER A 410 -3.03 -28.83 -0.10
CA SER A 410 -1.58 -29.01 -0.12
C SER A 410 -0.86 -27.68 -0.44
N GLU A 411 0.42 -27.54 -0.06
CA GLU A 411 1.15 -26.29 -0.34
C GLU A 411 1.25 -25.99 -1.85
N VAL A 412 1.31 -27.03 -2.69
CA VAL A 412 1.32 -26.87 -4.14
C VAL A 412 -0.02 -26.34 -4.65
N ALA A 413 -1.14 -26.89 -4.16
CA ALA A 413 -2.47 -26.43 -4.53
C ALA A 413 -2.69 -24.97 -4.11
N GLN A 414 -2.22 -24.60 -2.92
CA GLN A 414 -2.26 -23.22 -2.44
C GLN A 414 -1.44 -22.27 -3.32
N MET A 415 -0.25 -22.67 -3.73
CA MET A 415 0.60 -21.89 -4.63
C MET A 415 -0.07 -21.66 -5.99
N LEU A 416 -0.68 -22.70 -6.55
CA LEU A 416 -1.41 -22.60 -7.81
C LEU A 416 -2.63 -21.67 -7.68
N PHE A 417 -3.39 -21.78 -6.59
CA PHE A 417 -4.52 -20.90 -6.31
C PHE A 417 -4.08 -19.44 -6.14
N ALA A 418 -2.99 -19.19 -5.40
CA ALA A 418 -2.43 -17.86 -5.23
C ALA A 418 -2.09 -17.21 -6.58
N LYS A 419 -1.37 -17.94 -7.44
CA LYS A 419 -1.00 -17.48 -8.78
C LYS A 419 -2.23 -17.22 -9.64
N PHE A 420 -3.21 -18.11 -9.61
CA PHE A 420 -4.45 -17.92 -10.36
C PHE A 420 -5.21 -16.65 -9.92
N MET A 421 -5.33 -16.42 -8.61
CA MET A 421 -5.95 -15.21 -8.08
C MET A 421 -5.14 -13.95 -8.44
N GLY A 422 -3.81 -14.02 -8.36
CA GLY A 422 -2.93 -12.94 -8.83
C GLY A 422 -3.17 -12.61 -10.31
N PHE A 423 -3.24 -13.62 -11.18
CA PHE A 423 -3.53 -13.40 -12.60
C PHE A 423 -4.88 -12.69 -12.82
N ILE A 424 -5.92 -13.09 -12.08
CA ILE A 424 -7.24 -12.44 -12.14
C ILE A 424 -7.13 -10.97 -11.73
N ALA A 425 -6.47 -10.67 -10.61
CA ALA A 425 -6.30 -9.31 -10.15
C ALA A 425 -5.53 -8.44 -11.16
N LEU A 426 -4.51 -9.01 -11.78
CA LEU A 426 -3.75 -8.37 -12.84
C LEU A 426 -4.63 -8.03 -14.05
N CYS A 427 -5.42 -8.99 -14.55
CA CYS A 427 -6.33 -8.77 -15.67
C CYS A 427 -7.38 -7.67 -15.35
N ILE A 428 -7.95 -7.69 -14.15
CA ILE A 428 -8.90 -6.67 -13.70
C ILE A 428 -8.21 -5.30 -13.63
N GLY A 429 -7.01 -5.23 -13.04
CA GLY A 429 -6.24 -4.00 -12.93
C GLY A 429 -5.90 -3.38 -14.29
N ILE A 430 -5.50 -4.21 -15.26
CA ILE A 430 -5.24 -3.76 -16.65
C ILE A 430 -6.52 -3.24 -17.31
N ALA A 431 -7.62 -3.99 -17.21
CA ALA A 431 -8.89 -3.60 -17.83
C ALA A 431 -9.39 -2.26 -17.27
N LEU A 432 -9.39 -2.11 -15.94
CA LEU A 432 -9.81 -0.88 -15.27
C LEU A 432 -8.85 0.28 -15.53
N ALA A 433 -7.54 0.04 -15.64
CA ALA A 433 -6.57 1.07 -16.03
C ALA A 433 -6.80 1.59 -17.44
N ILE A 434 -7.04 0.69 -18.41
CA ILE A 434 -7.32 1.08 -19.80
C ILE A 434 -8.63 1.88 -19.87
N LEU A 435 -9.67 1.47 -19.14
CA LEU A 435 -10.92 2.21 -19.04
C LEU A 435 -10.69 3.61 -18.42
N SER A 436 -9.94 3.69 -17.32
CA SER A 436 -9.61 4.97 -16.69
C SER A 436 -8.82 5.90 -17.61
N ILE A 437 -7.84 5.39 -18.36
CA ILE A 437 -7.09 6.17 -19.37
C ILE A 437 -8.03 6.68 -20.47
N ARG A 438 -8.94 5.83 -20.96
CA ARG A 438 -9.86 6.17 -22.04
C ARG A 438 -10.91 7.21 -21.62
N ASP A 439 -11.52 7.01 -20.46
CA ASP A 439 -12.65 7.81 -20.00
C ASP A 439 -12.20 9.04 -19.18
N GLY A 440 -10.91 9.08 -18.81
CA GLY A 440 -10.30 10.15 -18.02
C GLY A 440 -10.73 10.15 -16.54
N LYS A 441 -11.47 9.12 -16.09
CA LYS A 441 -12.02 9.00 -14.74
C LYS A 441 -12.01 7.54 -14.25
N PRO A 442 -11.80 7.30 -12.94
CA PRO A 442 -11.27 8.25 -11.96
C PRO A 442 -9.84 8.64 -12.34
N ASP A 443 -9.48 9.91 -12.09
CA ASP A 443 -8.10 10.35 -12.20
C ASP A 443 -7.25 9.73 -11.07
N LEU A 444 -5.94 9.98 -11.10
CA LEU A 444 -5.04 9.45 -10.07
C LEU A 444 -5.52 9.87 -8.67
N THR A 445 -5.90 11.15 -8.49
CA THR A 445 -6.41 11.71 -7.23
C THR A 445 -7.62 10.95 -6.70
N GLY A 446 -8.58 10.64 -7.57
CA GLY A 446 -9.75 9.83 -7.25
C GLY A 446 -9.39 8.42 -6.83
N LEU A 447 -8.46 7.77 -7.54
CA LEU A 447 -8.00 6.43 -7.16
C LEU A 447 -7.35 6.43 -5.78
N PHE A 448 -6.51 7.42 -5.45
CA PHE A 448 -5.93 7.53 -4.12
C PHE A 448 -6.98 7.84 -3.04
N SER A 449 -7.97 8.66 -3.37
CA SER A 449 -9.09 8.93 -2.47
C SER A 449 -9.82 7.64 -2.12
N LEU A 450 -10.20 6.85 -3.13
CA LEU A 450 -10.87 5.55 -2.99
C LEU A 450 -10.02 4.52 -2.25
N GLN A 451 -8.70 4.54 -2.46
CA GLN A 451 -7.76 3.61 -1.82
C GLN A 451 -7.83 3.61 -0.29
N ASN A 452 -8.17 4.75 0.32
CA ASN A 452 -8.20 4.90 1.77
C ASN A 452 -9.58 4.60 2.39
N VAL A 453 -10.63 4.44 1.56
CA VAL A 453 -12.03 4.39 2.00
C VAL A 453 -12.33 3.21 2.92
N THR A 454 -11.87 2.02 2.55
CA THR A 454 -12.18 0.79 3.29
C THR A 454 -11.11 0.35 4.30
N PRO A 455 -9.78 0.50 4.05
CA PRO A 455 -8.76 0.00 4.98
C PRO A 455 -8.76 0.73 6.32
N ILE A 456 -9.14 2.01 6.34
CA ILE A 456 -9.18 2.81 7.55
C ILE A 456 -10.08 2.18 8.62
N HIS A 457 -11.12 1.44 8.20
CA HIS A 457 -12.03 0.74 9.11
C HIS A 457 -11.40 -0.47 9.80
N VAL A 458 -10.29 -1.01 9.28
CA VAL A 458 -9.55 -2.10 9.93
C VAL A 458 -8.68 -1.56 11.07
N ALA A 459 -8.34 -0.26 11.05
CA ALA A 459 -7.41 0.33 12.00
C ALA A 459 -7.82 0.17 13.48
N PRO A 460 -9.08 0.40 13.91
CA PRO A 460 -9.47 0.18 15.31
C PRO A 460 -9.25 -1.26 15.78
N ALA A 461 -9.47 -2.25 14.90
CA ALA A 461 -9.23 -3.66 15.21
C ALA A 461 -7.76 -3.93 15.56
N VAL A 462 -6.82 -3.19 14.98
CA VAL A 462 -5.38 -3.39 15.21
C VAL A 462 -4.84 -2.41 16.25
N TRP A 463 -5.06 -1.11 16.05
CA TRP A 463 -4.54 -0.04 16.91
C TRP A 463 -5.04 -0.19 18.34
N LEU A 464 -6.35 -0.39 18.54
CA LEU A 464 -6.90 -0.63 19.88
C LEU A 464 -6.69 -2.08 20.31
N GLY A 465 -6.87 -3.03 19.39
CA GLY A 465 -6.70 -4.46 19.68
C GLY A 465 -5.35 -4.80 20.29
N MET A 466 -4.27 -4.22 19.79
CA MET A 466 -2.92 -4.52 20.28
C MET A 466 -2.58 -3.87 21.63
N HIS A 467 -3.40 -2.94 22.14
CA HIS A 467 -3.14 -2.20 23.39
C HIS A 467 -4.25 -2.32 24.43
N TRP A 468 -5.41 -2.86 24.06
CA TRP A 468 -6.56 -2.97 24.95
C TRP A 468 -6.97 -4.42 25.13
N ARG A 469 -6.46 -5.05 26.19
CA ARG A 469 -6.66 -6.48 26.48
C ARG A 469 -8.13 -6.89 26.58
N GLY A 470 -8.95 -6.02 27.17
CA GLY A 470 -10.40 -6.21 27.34
C GLY A 470 -11.24 -5.99 26.08
N LEU A 471 -10.66 -5.52 24.97
CA LEU A 471 -11.41 -5.23 23.75
C LEU A 471 -11.92 -6.52 23.09
N ARG A 472 -13.26 -6.64 23.01
CA ARG A 472 -13.98 -7.80 22.48
C ARG A 472 -14.27 -7.68 21.00
N ALA A 473 -14.35 -8.83 20.32
CA ALA A 473 -14.61 -8.91 18.89
C ALA A 473 -15.93 -8.26 18.49
N GLU A 474 -16.96 -8.37 19.34
CA GLU A 474 -18.29 -7.79 19.11
C GLU A 474 -18.23 -6.26 19.00
N ALA A 475 -17.49 -5.59 19.90
CA ALA A 475 -17.35 -4.14 19.86
C ALA A 475 -16.70 -3.66 18.56
N VAL A 476 -15.61 -4.34 18.16
CA VAL A 476 -14.86 -4.02 16.95
C VAL A 476 -15.69 -4.32 15.70
N LEU A 477 -16.35 -5.47 15.66
CA LEU A 477 -17.21 -5.85 14.55
C LEU A 477 -18.35 -4.86 14.35
N THR A 478 -19.05 -4.49 15.43
CA THR A 478 -20.12 -3.49 15.36
C THR A 478 -19.58 -2.13 14.92
N GLY A 479 -18.44 -1.68 15.45
CA GLY A 479 -17.78 -0.46 15.01
C GLY A 479 -17.44 -0.47 13.53
N MET A 480 -16.83 -1.54 13.03
CA MET A 480 -16.49 -1.71 11.62
C MET A 480 -17.72 -1.70 10.72
N ILE A 481 -18.79 -2.40 11.09
CA ILE A 481 -20.04 -2.42 10.31
C ILE A 481 -20.69 -1.03 10.29
N CYS A 482 -20.80 -0.36 11.44
CA CYS A 482 -21.38 0.98 11.54
C CYS A 482 -20.57 2.01 10.73
N GLY A 483 -19.25 2.03 10.90
CA GLY A 483 -18.40 2.97 10.18
C GLY A 483 -18.35 2.71 8.69
N LEU A 484 -18.21 1.45 8.27
CA LEU A 484 -18.23 1.09 6.85
C LEU A 484 -19.59 1.41 6.22
N GLY A 485 -20.69 1.14 6.94
CA GLY A 485 -22.04 1.50 6.51
C GLY A 485 -22.23 3.00 6.32
N VAL A 486 -21.73 3.82 7.26
CA VAL A 486 -21.73 5.28 7.13
C VAL A 486 -20.87 5.73 5.95
N THR A 487 -19.64 5.23 5.83
CA THR A 487 -18.76 5.57 4.71
C THR A 487 -19.40 5.23 3.38
N VAL A 488 -19.81 3.98 3.17
CA VAL A 488 -20.43 3.53 1.90
C VAL A 488 -21.71 4.31 1.62
N GLY A 489 -22.58 4.49 2.62
CA GLY A 489 -23.81 5.26 2.48
C GLY A 489 -23.56 6.72 2.06
N MET A 490 -22.52 7.34 2.61
CA MET A 490 -22.16 8.72 2.28
C MET A 490 -21.43 8.86 0.94
N VAL A 491 -20.50 7.94 0.60
CA VAL A 491 -19.74 7.94 -0.66
C VAL A 491 -20.66 8.03 -1.88
N PHE A 492 -21.76 7.27 -1.85
CA PHE A 492 -22.74 7.17 -2.95
C PHE A 492 -23.95 8.10 -2.79
N SER A 493 -23.90 9.03 -1.83
CA SER A 493 -24.96 10.03 -1.61
C SER A 493 -24.53 11.40 -2.13
N GLU A 494 -25.50 12.32 -2.23
CA GLU A 494 -25.26 13.74 -2.53
C GLU A 494 -24.31 14.43 -1.53
N LYS A 495 -24.06 13.82 -0.35
CA LYS A 495 -23.07 14.34 0.60
C LYS A 495 -21.65 14.29 0.05
N ASN A 496 -21.34 13.38 -0.88
CA ASN A 496 -20.06 13.39 -1.59
C ASN A 496 -20.14 14.34 -2.80
N VAL A 497 -19.90 15.63 -2.55
CA VAL A 497 -19.98 16.68 -3.59
C VAL A 497 -18.90 16.58 -4.66
N ALA A 498 -17.94 15.66 -4.50
CA ALA A 498 -16.88 15.43 -5.46
C ALA A 498 -17.00 14.05 -6.16
N TYR A 499 -18.14 13.37 -6.01
CA TYR A 499 -18.41 12.05 -6.59
C TYR A 499 -18.24 12.03 -8.12
N ASP A 500 -18.73 13.04 -8.84
CA ASP A 500 -18.63 13.12 -10.32
C ASP A 500 -17.19 13.26 -10.85
N ARG A 501 -16.27 13.63 -9.95
CA ARG A 501 -14.82 13.69 -10.22
C ARG A 501 -14.10 12.41 -9.77
N GLY A 502 -14.82 11.44 -9.22
CA GLY A 502 -14.27 10.20 -8.65
C GLY A 502 -13.55 10.42 -7.32
N LEU A 503 -13.79 11.54 -6.63
CA LEU A 503 -13.18 11.87 -5.34
C LEU A 503 -14.14 11.52 -4.19
N ASP A 504 -13.60 11.44 -2.96
CA ASP A 504 -14.36 11.32 -1.72
C ASP A 504 -14.19 12.60 -0.89
N ARG A 505 -15.14 13.53 -1.01
CA ARG A 505 -15.12 14.81 -0.29
C ARG A 505 -16.52 15.39 -0.07
N THR A 506 -16.82 15.79 1.16
CA THR A 506 -18.02 16.53 1.56
C THR A 506 -17.85 18.04 1.41
N GLU A 507 -18.93 18.81 1.51
CA GLU A 507 -18.91 20.28 1.35
C GLU A 507 -17.93 20.99 2.30
N ASN A 508 -17.81 20.49 3.52
CA ASN A 508 -16.88 21.02 4.52
C ASN A 508 -15.42 20.58 4.32
N GLY A 509 -15.11 19.79 3.30
CA GLY A 509 -13.74 19.33 2.98
C GLY A 509 -13.33 17.99 3.59
N LEU A 510 -14.11 17.41 4.50
CA LEU A 510 -13.84 16.06 5.03
C LEU A 510 -14.13 14.97 3.99
N SER A 511 -13.50 13.81 4.14
CA SER A 511 -13.88 12.62 3.39
C SER A 511 -14.94 11.82 4.13
N THR A 512 -15.79 11.12 3.40
CA THR A 512 -16.78 10.22 3.99
C THR A 512 -16.11 9.01 4.67
N ALA A 513 -14.92 8.62 4.20
CA ALA A 513 -14.05 7.65 4.85
C ALA A 513 -13.63 8.08 6.26
N TRP A 514 -13.19 9.33 6.43
CA TRP A 514 -12.79 9.86 7.73
C TRP A 514 -13.97 9.94 8.71
N ILE A 515 -15.12 10.42 8.23
CA ILE A 515 -16.35 10.49 9.05
C ILE A 515 -16.76 9.09 9.53
N GLY A 516 -16.80 8.10 8.62
CA GLY A 516 -17.12 6.73 9.00
C GLY A 516 -16.06 6.10 9.90
N PHE A 517 -14.78 6.43 9.74
CA PHE A 517 -13.73 5.99 10.66
C PHE A 517 -13.97 6.54 12.07
N CYS A 518 -14.34 7.83 12.21
CA CYS A 518 -14.69 8.41 13.51
C CYS A 518 -15.89 7.68 14.15
N VAL A 519 -16.91 7.32 13.36
CA VAL A 519 -18.04 6.51 13.84
C VAL A 519 -17.56 5.13 14.28
N ASN A 520 -16.75 4.44 13.48
CA ASN A 520 -16.19 3.14 13.81
C ASN A 520 -15.39 3.19 15.13
N PHE A 521 -14.49 4.16 15.24
CA PHE A 521 -13.66 4.36 16.42
C PHE A 521 -14.52 4.64 17.66
N PHE A 522 -15.49 5.56 17.56
CA PHE A 522 -16.40 5.90 18.64
C PHE A 522 -17.23 4.70 19.12
N VAL A 523 -17.84 3.96 18.19
CA VAL A 523 -18.64 2.77 18.50
C VAL A 523 -17.76 1.67 19.10
N THR A 524 -16.59 1.41 18.52
CA THR A 524 -15.62 0.42 19.04
C THR A 524 -15.21 0.75 20.47
N VAL A 525 -14.89 2.00 20.77
CA VAL A 525 -14.49 2.42 22.12
C VAL A 525 -15.65 2.34 23.09
N THR A 526 -16.82 2.87 22.73
CA THR A 526 -18.00 2.89 23.60
C THR A 526 -18.44 1.48 23.97
N LEU A 527 -18.62 0.61 22.96
CA LEU A 527 -18.97 -0.79 23.19
C LEU A 527 -17.84 -1.57 23.84
N GLY A 528 -16.57 -1.26 23.55
CA GLY A 528 -15.43 -1.85 24.22
C GLY A 528 -15.45 -1.60 25.74
N LEU A 529 -15.72 -0.36 26.15
CA LEU A 529 -15.81 0.03 27.57
C LEU A 529 -16.99 -0.64 28.28
N ILE A 530 -18.12 -0.83 27.58
CA ILE A 530 -19.31 -1.50 28.11
C ILE A 530 -19.09 -3.01 28.22
N LEU A 531 -18.61 -3.64 27.14
CA LEU A 531 -18.54 -5.09 27.01
C LEU A 531 -17.35 -5.71 27.73
N GLN A 532 -16.30 -4.94 28.05
CA GLN A 532 -15.15 -5.45 28.81
C GLN A 532 -15.52 -5.90 30.23
N PHE A 533 -16.54 -5.26 30.83
CA PHE A 533 -17.06 -5.60 32.16
C PHE A 533 -18.41 -6.32 32.10
N GLY A 534 -19.09 -6.30 30.94
CA GLY A 534 -20.35 -7.00 30.75
C GLY A 534 -20.21 -8.52 30.66
N PRO A 535 -21.28 -9.29 30.96
CA PRO A 535 -21.27 -10.73 30.81
C PRO A 535 -20.95 -11.13 29.36
N ARG A 536 -20.30 -12.28 29.18
CA ARG A 536 -20.14 -12.87 27.83
C ARG A 536 -21.54 -13.20 27.30
N VAL A 537 -21.81 -12.88 26.04
CA VAL A 537 -23.16 -13.04 25.43
C VAL A 537 -23.64 -14.50 25.54
N TYR A 538 -22.72 -15.47 25.60
CA TYR A 538 -23.02 -16.90 25.81
C TYR A 538 -22.02 -17.59 26.77
N PRO A 539 -22.25 -17.58 28.10
CA PRO A 539 -21.27 -18.04 29.08
C PRO A 539 -21.00 -19.56 29.01
N LYS A 540 -22.02 -20.39 28.71
CA LYS A 540 -21.91 -21.86 28.66
C LYS A 540 -21.16 -22.40 27.43
N LEU A 541 -21.24 -21.72 26.29
CA LEU A 541 -20.53 -22.13 25.07
C LEU A 541 -19.06 -21.67 25.11
N ALA A 542 -18.82 -20.49 25.69
CA ALA A 542 -17.47 -19.95 25.88
C ALA A 542 -16.59 -20.83 26.79
N SER A 543 -17.18 -21.57 27.73
CA SER A 543 -16.47 -22.52 28.62
C SER A 543 -16.14 -23.87 27.96
N LEU A 544 -16.90 -24.28 26.93
CA LEU A 544 -16.65 -25.54 26.20
C LEU A 544 -15.58 -25.37 25.12
N LEU A 545 -15.55 -24.20 24.49
CA LEU A 545 -14.57 -23.89 23.45
C LEU A 545 -13.17 -23.56 24.00
N THR A 546 -13.03 -23.34 25.32
CA THR A 546 -11.82 -22.75 25.93
C THR A 546 -10.57 -23.62 25.82
N GLN A 547 -10.69 -24.96 25.71
CA GLN A 547 -9.52 -25.86 25.71
C GLN A 547 -8.73 -25.87 24.38
N GLU A 548 -9.40 -25.81 23.22
CA GLU A 548 -8.70 -25.62 21.93
C GLU A 548 -8.40 -24.14 21.66
N ILE A 549 -9.31 -23.24 22.07
CA ILE A 549 -9.19 -21.81 21.81
C ILE A 549 -8.05 -21.16 22.60
N HIS A 550 -7.75 -21.60 23.84
CA HIS A 550 -6.58 -21.11 24.59
C HIS A 550 -5.26 -21.38 23.88
N LYS A 551 -5.16 -22.41 23.03
CA LYS A 551 -3.94 -22.74 22.29
C LYS A 551 -3.66 -21.74 21.16
N ARG A 552 -4.70 -21.12 20.59
CA ARG A 552 -4.60 -20.18 19.45
C ARG A 552 -4.73 -18.69 19.82
N SER A 553 -4.99 -18.36 21.08
CA SER A 553 -5.25 -16.98 21.47
C SER A 553 -3.98 -16.17 21.72
N ILE A 554 -3.97 -14.92 21.26
CA ILE A 554 -2.91 -13.96 21.58
C ILE A 554 -3.27 -13.23 22.89
N ASP A 555 -2.49 -13.44 23.94
CA ASP A 555 -2.45 -12.52 25.09
C ASP A 555 -1.39 -11.45 24.81
N ILE A 556 -1.85 -10.20 24.71
CA ILE A 556 -1.02 -9.03 24.42
C ILE A 556 -0.26 -8.51 25.67
N GLY A 557 -0.41 -9.17 26.81
CA GLY A 557 0.27 -8.84 28.05
C GLY A 557 -0.16 -7.52 28.69
N PRO A 558 0.31 -7.22 29.92
CA PRO A 558 0.01 -5.97 30.63
C PRO A 558 1.02 -4.86 30.33
N VAL A 559 2.16 -5.17 29.71
CA VAL A 559 3.26 -4.22 29.50
C VAL A 559 2.81 -3.14 28.53
N HIS A 560 2.99 -1.87 28.87
CA HIS A 560 2.75 -0.76 27.96
C HIS A 560 3.94 -0.56 27.02
N ASP A 561 3.67 -0.29 25.75
CA ASP A 561 4.72 0.03 24.78
C ASP A 561 5.24 1.45 25.07
N PRO A 562 6.56 1.65 25.28
CA PRO A 562 7.11 2.97 25.55
C PRO A 562 6.98 3.95 24.37
N LEU A 563 6.84 3.45 23.13
CA LEU A 563 6.68 4.29 21.95
C LEU A 563 5.37 5.06 21.94
N ILE A 564 4.29 4.49 22.50
CA ILE A 564 2.97 5.14 22.54
C ILE A 564 2.79 6.06 23.75
N HIS A 565 3.85 6.32 24.51
CA HIS A 565 3.75 7.15 25.70
C HIS A 565 3.32 8.59 25.33
N PRO A 566 2.35 9.20 26.05
CA PRO A 566 1.83 10.53 25.72
C PRO A 566 2.89 11.62 25.55
N LYS A 567 3.98 11.54 26.32
CA LYS A 567 5.14 12.47 26.21
C LYS A 567 5.78 12.56 24.81
N TYR A 568 5.61 11.55 23.96
CA TYR A 568 6.06 11.58 22.56
C TYR A 568 4.91 11.77 21.59
N MET A 569 3.79 11.06 21.82
CA MET A 569 2.62 11.11 20.92
C MET A 569 1.94 12.47 20.88
N VAL A 570 1.85 13.19 22.01
CA VAL A 570 1.22 14.52 22.06
C VAL A 570 2.05 15.54 21.26
N PRO A 571 3.38 15.68 21.46
CA PRO A 571 4.20 16.52 20.59
C PRO A 571 4.11 16.16 19.10
N PHE A 572 4.10 14.87 18.76
CA PHE A 572 4.00 14.45 17.34
C PHE A 572 2.66 14.81 16.73
N PHE A 573 1.56 14.60 17.46
CA PHE A 573 0.22 15.03 17.05
C PHE A 573 0.16 16.55 16.86
N LEU A 574 0.72 17.32 17.79
CA LEU A 574 0.75 18.78 17.69
C LEU A 574 1.59 19.23 16.49
N LEU A 575 2.78 18.67 16.28
CA LEU A 575 3.61 18.97 15.10
C LEU A 575 2.88 18.66 13.79
N LEU A 576 2.22 17.51 13.70
CA LEU A 576 1.36 17.15 12.57
C LEU A 576 0.23 18.17 12.36
N LEU A 577 -0.45 18.56 13.44
CA LEU A 577 -1.52 19.55 13.39
C LEU A 577 -1.01 20.91 12.89
N PHE A 578 0.12 21.40 13.40
CA PHE A 578 0.72 22.68 12.98
C PHE A 578 1.36 22.64 11.59
N CYS A 579 1.47 21.49 10.94
CA CYS A 579 1.77 21.42 9.51
C CYS A 579 0.60 21.92 8.64
N ILE A 580 -0.61 21.99 9.19
CA ILE A 580 -1.81 22.48 8.52
C ILE A 580 -1.94 23.99 8.78
N PRO A 581 -2.20 24.82 7.75
CA PRO A 581 -2.21 26.27 7.89
C PRO A 581 -3.51 26.84 8.52
N PHE A 582 -4.10 26.17 9.51
CA PHE A 582 -5.33 26.62 10.18
C PHE A 582 -5.15 27.91 11.01
N TYR A 583 -3.90 28.25 11.35
CA TYR A 583 -3.54 29.47 12.09
C TYR A 583 -3.30 30.68 11.19
N ARG A 584 -3.59 30.56 9.89
CA ARG A 584 -3.48 31.63 8.90
C ARG A 584 -4.88 32.06 8.45
N GLU A 585 -4.98 33.31 7.98
CA GLU A 585 -6.23 33.82 7.40
C GLU A 585 -6.46 33.19 6.03
N HIS A 586 -7.60 32.51 5.86
CA HIS A 586 -7.93 31.80 4.62
C HIS A 586 -8.08 32.77 3.44
N ASP A 587 -7.66 32.33 2.25
CA ASP A 587 -7.75 33.08 0.99
C ASP A 587 -6.99 34.43 0.98
N ALA A 588 -6.25 34.74 2.05
CA ALA A 588 -5.37 35.89 2.10
C ALA A 588 -4.09 35.65 1.27
N PRO A 589 -3.50 36.69 0.66
CA PRO A 589 -2.16 36.59 0.08
C PRO A 589 -1.14 36.18 1.14
N ASP A 590 -0.25 35.25 0.80
CA ASP A 590 0.86 34.87 1.68
C ASP A 590 2.14 35.65 1.34
N THR A 591 3.05 35.69 2.31
CA THR A 591 4.45 36.08 2.09
C THR A 591 5.26 34.86 1.63
N TYR A 592 6.48 35.10 1.14
CA TYR A 592 7.38 34.04 0.67
C TYR A 592 8.61 33.89 1.56
N VAL A 593 9.03 32.65 1.80
CA VAL A 593 10.35 32.29 2.35
C VAL A 593 11.16 31.69 1.21
N GLY A 594 12.07 32.48 0.63
CA GLY A 594 12.71 32.13 -0.63
C GLY A 594 11.67 32.04 -1.75
N SER A 595 11.59 30.89 -2.43
CA SER A 595 10.67 30.66 -3.55
C SER A 595 9.33 30.01 -3.14
N MET A 596 9.09 29.79 -1.84
CA MET A 596 7.92 29.07 -1.35
C MET A 596 7.02 29.97 -0.50
N ALA A 597 5.70 29.76 -0.57
CA ALA A 597 4.76 30.40 0.35
C ALA A 597 5.16 30.10 1.81
N SER A 598 5.07 31.10 2.68
CA SER A 598 5.54 31.01 4.07
C SER A 598 4.83 29.90 4.85
N TRP A 599 3.53 29.69 4.60
CA TRP A 599 2.76 28.61 5.24
C TRP A 599 3.25 27.23 4.77
N ALA A 600 3.58 27.10 3.49
CA ALA A 600 4.05 25.85 2.89
C ALA A 600 5.46 25.52 3.38
N PHE A 601 6.34 26.52 3.46
CA PHE A 601 7.64 26.39 4.09
C PHE A 601 7.52 25.96 5.56
N THR A 602 6.62 26.57 6.32
CA THR A 602 6.40 26.22 7.73
C THR A 602 5.95 24.77 7.87
N SER A 603 5.05 24.31 7.01
CA SER A 603 4.60 22.91 6.95
C SER A 603 5.75 21.94 6.72
N LEU A 604 6.60 22.20 5.73
CA LEU A 604 7.78 21.37 5.43
C LEU A 604 8.84 21.43 6.53
N PHE A 605 9.06 22.60 7.14
CA PHE A 605 9.99 22.75 8.25
C PHE A 605 9.56 21.91 9.46
N LEU A 606 8.29 22.03 9.87
CA LEU A 606 7.74 21.24 10.97
C LEU A 606 7.74 19.74 10.66
N SER A 607 7.50 19.37 9.40
CA SER A 607 7.66 18.00 8.93
C SER A 607 9.10 17.51 9.10
N GLY A 608 10.10 18.33 8.80
CA GLY A 608 11.51 17.96 8.98
C GLY A 608 11.87 17.72 10.45
N VAL A 609 11.39 18.61 11.33
CA VAL A 609 11.53 18.45 12.79
C VAL A 609 10.86 17.16 13.26
N LEU A 610 9.63 16.88 12.80
CA LEU A 610 8.89 15.67 13.13
C LEU A 610 9.61 14.41 12.64
N ALA A 611 10.15 14.40 11.41
CA ALA A 611 10.87 13.27 10.86
C ALA A 611 12.11 12.92 11.70
N ILE A 612 12.90 13.92 12.10
CA ILE A 612 14.08 13.74 12.95
C ILE A 612 13.67 13.24 14.33
N ALA A 613 12.65 13.85 14.94
CA ALA A 613 12.17 13.47 16.26
C ALA A 613 11.59 12.05 16.28
N SER A 614 10.82 11.67 15.26
CA SER A 614 10.28 10.33 15.06
C SER A 614 11.39 9.29 14.91
N ALA A 615 12.40 9.57 14.07
CA ALA A 615 13.56 8.71 13.92
C ALA A 615 14.33 8.53 15.24
N ALA A 616 14.52 9.61 16.00
CA ALA A 616 15.18 9.56 17.30
C ALA A 616 14.38 8.72 18.33
N VAL A 617 13.05 8.86 18.35
CA VAL A 617 12.18 8.04 19.22
C VAL A 617 12.27 6.56 18.84
N TYR A 618 12.25 6.21 17.55
CA TYR A 618 12.52 4.83 17.12
C TYR A 618 13.87 4.30 17.62
N MET A 619 14.92 5.12 17.55
CA MET A 619 16.26 4.67 17.91
C MET A 619 16.46 4.51 19.43
N TRP A 620 15.91 5.42 20.23
CA TRP A 620 16.18 5.52 21.67
C TRP A 620 15.09 4.94 22.58
N VAL A 621 13.85 4.89 22.12
CA VAL A 621 12.69 4.51 22.95
C VAL A 621 12.20 3.10 22.65
N TRP A 622 12.40 2.61 21.42
CA TRP A 622 11.97 1.27 21.02
C TRP A 622 12.49 0.20 21.97
N ARG A 623 11.56 -0.63 22.45
CA ARG A 623 11.85 -1.84 23.22
C ARG A 623 11.21 -3.02 22.51
N ASP A 624 11.95 -4.12 22.43
CA ASP A 624 11.42 -5.33 21.83
C ASP A 624 10.26 -5.85 22.68
N TYR A 625 9.14 -6.12 22.02
CA TYR A 625 8.00 -6.75 22.66
C TYR A 625 8.27 -8.25 22.77
N GLU A 626 8.27 -8.76 24.00
CA GLU A 626 8.39 -10.19 24.26
C GLU A 626 6.99 -10.79 24.43
N PRO A 627 6.49 -11.55 23.43
CA PRO A 627 5.19 -12.20 23.55
C PRO A 627 5.25 -13.29 24.62
N LEU A 628 4.15 -13.45 25.36
CA LEU A 628 4.04 -14.52 26.35
C LEU A 628 4.28 -15.90 25.70
N PRO A 629 4.93 -16.84 26.40
CA PRO A 629 5.16 -18.19 25.87
C PRO A 629 3.86 -18.84 25.41
N LEU A 630 3.94 -19.62 24.33
CA LEU A 630 2.81 -20.46 23.93
C LEU A 630 2.57 -21.52 25.02
N PRO A 631 1.32 -21.86 25.34
CA PRO A 631 1.04 -22.99 26.22
C PRO A 631 1.69 -24.26 25.65
N ASP A 632 2.35 -25.06 26.48
CA ASP A 632 2.98 -26.31 26.05
C ASP A 632 1.96 -27.18 25.30
N LEU A 633 2.28 -27.48 24.04
CA LEU A 633 1.59 -28.55 23.33
C LEU A 633 2.05 -29.85 23.99
N PRO A 634 1.14 -30.76 24.38
CA PRO A 634 1.58 -32.10 24.79
C PRO A 634 2.39 -32.66 23.62
N GLU A 635 3.65 -32.97 23.87
CA GLU A 635 4.52 -33.60 22.88
C GLU A 635 3.78 -34.80 22.32
N THR A 636 3.53 -34.80 21.01
CA THR A 636 3.19 -36.05 20.34
C THR A 636 4.44 -36.93 20.46
N ASP A 637 4.40 -37.85 21.42
CA ASP A 637 5.40 -38.90 21.61
C ASP A 637 5.83 -39.42 20.23
N PRO A 638 7.12 -39.42 19.88
CA PRO A 638 7.63 -39.95 18.63
C PRO A 638 7.17 -41.40 18.34
N SER A 639 6.76 -42.16 19.37
CA SER A 639 6.17 -43.50 19.23
C SER A 639 4.73 -43.51 18.69
N SER A 640 4.02 -42.37 18.68
CA SER A 640 2.62 -42.26 18.24
C SER A 640 2.46 -41.98 16.74
N LYS A 641 3.53 -41.53 16.04
CA LYS A 641 3.52 -41.40 14.57
C LYS A 641 3.32 -42.74 13.85
N GLY A 642 3.76 -43.85 14.45
CA GLY A 642 3.50 -45.20 13.95
C GLY A 642 2.10 -45.71 14.25
N LYS A 643 1.41 -45.16 15.25
CA LYS A 643 0.04 -45.56 15.65
C LYS A 643 -1.05 -44.75 14.94
N ALA A 644 -0.78 -43.50 14.56
CA ALA A 644 -1.72 -42.68 13.78
C ALA A 644 -1.97 -43.23 12.37
N LEU A 645 -0.96 -43.84 11.74
CA LEU A 645 -1.10 -44.54 10.45
C LEU A 645 -1.80 -45.91 10.58
N ALA A 646 -1.82 -46.50 11.78
CA ALA A 646 -2.55 -47.73 12.05
C ALA A 646 -4.03 -47.46 12.40
N SER A 647 -4.34 -46.33 13.06
CA SER A 647 -5.71 -45.93 13.39
C SER A 647 -6.51 -45.46 12.18
N GLU A 648 -5.88 -44.85 11.17
CA GLU A 648 -6.55 -44.53 9.89
C GLU A 648 -6.97 -45.80 9.14
N HIS A 649 -6.20 -46.90 9.25
CA HIS A 649 -6.54 -48.18 8.63
C HIS A 649 -7.63 -48.95 9.41
N GLU A 650 -7.70 -48.78 10.73
CA GLU A 650 -8.80 -49.34 11.55
C GLU A 650 -10.11 -48.54 11.43
N GLU A 651 -10.04 -47.20 11.26
CA GLU A 651 -11.23 -46.36 10.97
C GLU A 651 -11.82 -46.67 9.59
N ASP A 652 -11.02 -46.84 8.54
CA ASP A 652 -11.51 -47.24 7.22
C ASP A 652 -12.14 -48.64 7.23
N LEU A 653 -11.60 -49.56 8.05
CA LEU A 653 -12.17 -50.91 8.23
C LEU A 653 -13.46 -50.89 9.06
N ALA A 654 -13.58 -49.99 10.04
CA ALA A 654 -14.80 -49.80 10.84
C ALA A 654 -15.92 -49.13 10.02
N VAL A 655 -15.59 -48.16 9.16
CA VAL A 655 -16.52 -47.50 8.22
C VAL A 655 -16.96 -48.47 7.11
N SER A 656 -16.08 -49.37 6.66
CA SER A 656 -16.42 -50.47 5.75
C SER A 656 -17.43 -51.44 6.38
N LYS A 657 -17.23 -51.86 7.64
CA LYS A 657 -18.14 -52.77 8.34
C LYS A 657 -19.49 -52.14 8.70
N LEU A 658 -19.55 -50.81 8.88
CA LEU A 658 -20.80 -50.08 9.10
C LEU A 658 -21.68 -50.00 7.84
N LYS A 659 -21.09 -49.98 6.65
CA LYS A 659 -21.83 -49.99 5.37
C LYS A 659 -22.48 -51.33 5.03
N GLU A 660 -22.03 -52.43 5.64
CA GLU A 660 -22.60 -53.77 5.48
C GLU A 660 -23.75 -54.05 6.47
N ASN A 661 -24.03 -53.12 7.40
CA ASN A 661 -25.06 -53.30 8.41
C ASN A 661 -26.46 -52.92 7.85
N PRO A 662 -27.43 -53.84 7.79
CA PRO A 662 -28.75 -53.60 7.16
C PRO A 662 -29.60 -52.51 7.83
N THR A 663 -29.23 -52.05 9.02
CA THR A 663 -29.86 -50.90 9.69
C THR A 663 -29.39 -49.54 9.16
N TYR A 664 -28.22 -49.45 8.52
CA TYR A 664 -27.69 -48.20 7.96
C TYR A 664 -28.47 -47.74 6.72
N GLY A 665 -28.98 -48.69 5.92
CA GLY A 665 -29.85 -48.40 4.77
C GLY A 665 -31.21 -47.80 5.14
N ALA A 666 -31.74 -48.09 6.33
CA ALA A 666 -33.02 -47.56 6.79
C ALA A 666 -32.92 -46.09 7.27
N ALA A 667 -31.76 -45.68 7.82
CA ALA A 667 -31.53 -44.31 8.28
C ALA A 667 -31.33 -43.31 7.13
N GLN A 668 -30.84 -43.77 5.97
CA GLN A 668 -30.57 -42.92 4.81
C GLN A 668 -31.84 -42.56 4.01
N VAL A 669 -32.88 -43.40 4.09
CA VAL A 669 -34.19 -43.15 3.46
C VAL A 669 -35.06 -42.17 4.28
N ALA A 670 -34.84 -42.07 5.59
CA ALA A 670 -35.57 -41.15 6.46
C ALA A 670 -35.11 -39.68 6.35
N LEU A 671 -33.86 -39.43 5.91
CA LEU A 671 -33.29 -38.09 5.78
C LEU A 671 -33.55 -37.41 4.42
N THR A 672 -34.05 -38.14 3.43
CA THR A 672 -34.33 -37.62 2.08
C THR A 672 -35.80 -37.23 1.85
N THR A 673 -36.70 -37.48 2.80
CA THR A 673 -38.16 -37.26 2.64
C THR A 673 -38.77 -36.12 3.46
N ALA A 674 -38.03 -35.42 4.33
CA ALA A 674 -38.55 -34.28 5.09
C ALA A 674 -38.24 -32.94 4.40
N GLY A 675 -38.88 -32.71 3.24
CA GLY A 675 -38.93 -31.42 2.57
C GLY A 675 -40.32 -30.79 2.69
N THR A 676 -40.34 -29.50 3.03
CA THR A 676 -41.45 -28.51 3.07
C THR A 676 -42.29 -28.37 4.35
N PRO A 677 -42.56 -27.10 4.79
CA PRO A 677 -43.27 -26.79 6.03
C PRO A 677 -44.78 -26.64 5.81
N LYS A 678 -45.58 -26.99 6.82
CA LYS A 678 -46.96 -26.49 7.00
C LYS A 678 -47.25 -26.22 8.47
N GLU A 679 -47.77 -25.00 8.66
CA GLU A 679 -48.32 -24.30 9.84
C GLU A 679 -47.37 -23.93 10.98
#